data_AF-A0A2V3IR02-F1
#
_entry.id   AF-A0A2V3IR02-F1
#
_cell.length_a   1.000
_cell.length_b   1.000
_cell.length_c   1.000
_cell.angle_alpha   90.00
_cell.angle_beta   90.00
_cell.angle_gamma   90.00
#
_symmetry.space_group_name_H-M   'P 1'
#
loop_
_entity.id
_entity.type
_entity.pdbx_description
1 polymer ?
#
loop_
_entity_poly.entity_id
_entity_poly.type
_entity_poly.pdbx_seq_one_letter_code
_entity_poly.pdbx_strand_id
1 'polypeptide(L)'
;MTVNSSRLRVGIFFGGPSREREVSFAGGRTVYDNLNKSLFEPVPIFVDSLGRFILLRWSFIYKGSIRDFYPPVTHLPRMNHEFQLYIESLGHISDADWQRMAHEVGVPLYPHQFSDHFDLAFVTLHGLHGEDGSLQGLLEWYAIPYTGSGIFPSAVGIDKSLQRALLRDCGFASPDHHEISWAQWQSTDRPILLNHLCRKLGTRFVVKSAHQGSSIGVTVLQEPALQDFELAVNRSFFVEQLAPADWLDMSDEGKHQYLAALTDIRSGIGLPVEASAGGEKACFYLPDGLWKWLDSQTKPITLRALSSESVVIFEQFIEGLEFSCIVIEGEDRRPLALPPTEIRKSLPILDYRAKYLPGLSRKITPSSVDNVTLRKIQSACCQLFEKLHFEVYARLDGFLTPSGEIFLNDPNTTSGMLPSSFFFHQAAEIGLNPSQFLTLIIRTSLAARLRNGKHVINVERLLSNLDDCITNLEHAESSKTRVAVLLGGYSTERHISVESGRNVFEKLSSSAKYAPVPVFLTGNPNGIELYQIPTNLLLKDNADDIREKIHKALKDPVHSVTQETIKRAAALTKKYAQQTIFRPLELTFEGLEERTDVAFIALHGRPGEDGHVQARLEAVGIPYNGSRPKSAQITIDKFETIKLLRQSGFAVARHALVEKSEWVSNAVAVLDKIETRFSYPLIAKPVDDGCSSAVKKITDRAQLVAFARQIFREDMTLLAEQVRVLALAPGEEFPVKSVFLVEELIGANGADHFLEVTGGLLTKHGRNGPVYEMFEPSESVASAGILSLDEKFLAGEGLNVTPARFASDKETSARLSRQVQAELERAARVLGIEGYARIDAFVRVYGERAETVVIEANSLPGMTPATAIFHQTALQGYTPYEFIDRILQYAVQHLATELSAVA
;
A
#
# COMPACT_ATOMS: atom_id res chain seq x y z
N MET A 1 -12.21 44.07 -8.69
CA MET A 1 -11.09 43.27 -9.21
C MET A 1 -11.36 41.84 -8.82
N THR A 2 -11.77 41.00 -9.75
CA THR A 2 -11.99 39.56 -9.53
C THR A 2 -10.62 38.94 -9.21
N VAL A 3 -10.36 38.66 -7.94
CA VAL A 3 -9.22 37.84 -7.53
C VAL A 3 -9.47 36.47 -8.14
N ASN A 4 -8.77 36.17 -9.22
CA ASN A 4 -8.72 34.84 -9.78
C ASN A 4 -7.98 33.99 -8.73
N SER A 5 -8.69 33.33 -7.81
CA SER A 5 -8.05 32.59 -6.72
C SER A 5 -7.35 31.38 -7.31
N SER A 6 -6.04 31.49 -7.56
CA SER A 6 -5.23 30.40 -8.05
C SER A 6 -5.12 29.31 -6.99
N ARG A 7 -5.21 28.05 -7.40
CA ARG A 7 -4.91 26.88 -6.55
C ARG A 7 -3.53 27.03 -5.93
N LEU A 8 -3.40 26.65 -4.67
CA LEU A 8 -2.13 26.69 -3.96
C LEU A 8 -1.22 25.56 -4.46
N ARG A 9 -0.01 25.87 -4.90
CA ARG A 9 0.95 24.86 -5.36
C ARG A 9 1.66 24.25 -4.16
N VAL A 10 1.57 22.93 -4.00
CA VAL A 10 2.05 22.21 -2.82
C VAL A 10 3.20 21.28 -3.23
N GLY A 11 4.43 21.63 -2.84
CA GLY A 11 5.62 20.80 -3.02
C GLY A 11 5.62 19.63 -2.05
N ILE A 12 5.38 18.41 -2.50
CA ILE A 12 5.31 17.21 -1.66
C ILE A 12 6.71 16.58 -1.61
N PHE A 13 7.36 16.61 -0.46
CA PHE A 13 8.71 16.08 -0.25
C PHE A 13 8.69 14.65 0.25
N PHE A 14 9.17 13.71 -0.57
CA PHE A 14 9.16 12.28 -0.28
C PHE A 14 10.45 11.57 -0.72
N GLY A 15 10.70 10.37 -0.18
CA GLY A 15 11.98 9.66 -0.30
C GLY A 15 12.92 10.02 0.86
N GLY A 16 14.10 10.55 0.55
CA GLY A 16 15.03 11.15 1.48
C GLY A 16 16.22 10.27 1.90
N PRO A 17 17.15 10.82 2.71
CA PRO A 17 18.37 10.14 3.14
C PRO A 17 18.15 9.04 4.19
N SER A 18 17.07 9.11 4.94
CA SER A 18 16.75 8.15 6.00
C SER A 18 16.52 6.73 5.46
N ARG A 19 16.68 5.72 6.33
CA ARG A 19 16.31 4.33 6.03
C ARG A 19 14.81 4.14 5.84
N GLU A 20 14.00 5.09 6.30
CA GLU A 20 12.53 5.11 6.16
C GLU A 20 12.06 5.71 4.82
N ARG A 21 12.97 5.93 3.86
CA ARG A 21 12.66 6.58 2.58
C ARG A 21 11.61 5.86 1.73
N GLU A 22 11.51 4.53 1.82
CA GLU A 22 10.46 3.78 1.10
C GLU A 22 9.07 4.05 1.70
N VAL A 23 8.97 4.20 3.03
CA VAL A 23 7.73 4.67 3.69
C VAL A 23 7.43 6.09 3.28
N SER A 24 8.45 6.94 3.26
CA SER A 24 8.33 8.35 2.89
C SER A 24 7.84 8.49 1.45
N PHE A 25 8.36 7.66 0.52
CA PHE A 25 7.93 7.57 -0.86
C PHE A 25 6.46 7.14 -0.98
N ALA A 26 6.06 6.07 -0.28
CA ALA A 26 4.68 5.59 -0.28
C ALA A 26 3.71 6.61 0.35
N GLY A 27 4.11 7.28 1.45
CA GLY A 27 3.35 8.36 2.08
C GLY A 27 3.22 9.59 1.17
N GLY A 28 4.28 9.95 0.45
CA GLY A 28 4.28 11.00 -0.58
C GLY A 28 3.27 10.72 -1.69
N ARG A 29 3.20 9.47 -2.17
CA ARG A 29 2.17 9.04 -3.12
C ARG A 29 0.76 9.19 -2.54
N THR A 30 0.53 8.79 -1.29
CA THR A 30 -0.79 8.94 -0.65
C THR A 30 -1.20 10.41 -0.54
N VAL A 31 -0.29 11.31 -0.15
CA VAL A 31 -0.56 12.76 -0.15
C VAL A 31 -0.82 13.26 -1.56
N TYR A 32 0.00 12.87 -2.54
CA TYR A 32 -0.19 13.24 -3.94
C TYR A 32 -1.57 12.84 -4.46
N ASP A 33 -2.04 11.63 -4.17
CA ASP A 33 -3.36 11.15 -4.61
C ASP A 33 -4.53 11.83 -3.88
N ASN A 34 -4.37 12.12 -2.58
CA ASN A 34 -5.46 12.59 -1.72
C ASN A 34 -5.56 14.12 -1.58
N LEU A 35 -4.57 14.91 -2.02
CA LEU A 35 -4.72 16.38 -2.02
C LEU A 35 -5.92 16.82 -2.87
N ASN A 36 -6.81 17.63 -2.27
CA ASN A 36 -7.97 18.19 -2.96
C ASN A 36 -7.55 19.04 -4.17
N LYS A 37 -7.77 18.53 -5.38
CA LYS A 37 -7.35 19.14 -6.66
C LYS A 37 -8.08 20.42 -7.02
N SER A 38 -9.15 20.73 -6.28
CA SER A 38 -9.88 21.99 -6.40
C SER A 38 -9.19 23.12 -5.61
N LEU A 39 -8.44 22.78 -4.56
CA LEU A 39 -7.72 23.73 -3.71
C LEU A 39 -6.22 23.78 -4.03
N PHE A 40 -5.65 22.62 -4.37
CA PHE A 40 -4.22 22.41 -4.43
C PHE A 40 -3.77 21.90 -5.80
N GLU A 41 -2.62 22.39 -6.24
CA GLU A 41 -1.84 21.81 -7.33
C GLU A 41 -0.67 21.01 -6.72
N PRO A 42 -0.66 19.68 -6.83
CA PRO A 42 0.42 18.86 -6.26
C PRO A 42 1.71 18.99 -7.09
N VAL A 43 2.84 19.20 -6.43
CA VAL A 43 4.16 19.30 -7.08
C VAL A 43 5.08 18.25 -6.44
N PRO A 44 5.40 17.14 -7.12
CA PRO A 44 6.12 16.03 -6.50
C PRO A 44 7.63 16.29 -6.43
N ILE A 45 8.16 16.49 -5.22
CA ILE A 45 9.57 16.73 -4.95
C ILE A 45 10.19 15.45 -4.37
N PHE A 46 10.85 14.67 -5.23
CA PHE A 46 11.60 13.51 -4.79
C PHE A 46 12.95 13.96 -4.22
N VAL A 47 13.27 13.46 -3.03
CA VAL A 47 14.57 13.64 -2.38
C VAL A 47 15.31 12.32 -2.48
N ASP A 48 16.49 12.30 -3.10
CA ASP A 48 17.29 11.10 -3.13
C ASP A 48 18.04 10.87 -1.81
N SER A 49 18.72 9.73 -1.71
CA SER A 49 19.42 9.35 -0.48
C SER A 49 20.64 10.22 -0.17
N LEU A 50 21.12 10.98 -1.15
CA LEU A 50 22.23 11.92 -1.03
C LEU A 50 21.72 13.33 -0.66
N GLY A 51 20.41 13.50 -0.42
CA GLY A 51 19.80 14.76 -0.05
C GLY A 51 19.61 15.73 -1.22
N ARG A 52 19.61 15.23 -2.47
CA ARG A 52 19.42 16.05 -3.66
C ARG A 52 17.96 16.02 -4.09
N PHE A 53 17.46 17.15 -4.61
CA PHE A 53 16.05 17.33 -4.94
C PHE A 53 15.81 17.20 -6.44
N ILE A 54 14.73 16.52 -6.79
CA ILE A 54 14.29 16.30 -8.17
C ILE A 54 12.79 16.61 -8.21
N LEU A 55 12.39 17.54 -9.09
CA LEU A 55 10.99 17.68 -9.49
C LEU A 55 10.63 16.45 -10.32
N LEU A 56 9.99 15.47 -9.68
CA LEU A 56 9.78 14.15 -10.23
C LEU A 56 8.70 14.19 -11.31
N ARG A 57 8.89 13.48 -12.42
CA ARG A 57 7.79 13.25 -13.35
C ARG A 57 6.75 12.36 -12.67
N TRP A 58 5.49 12.80 -12.66
CA TRP A 58 4.41 12.16 -11.90
C TRP A 58 4.28 10.65 -12.13
N SER A 59 4.60 10.15 -13.33
CA SER A 59 4.52 8.74 -13.69
C SER A 59 5.39 7.84 -12.80
N PHE A 60 6.49 8.36 -12.25
CA PHE A 60 7.37 7.60 -11.35
C PHE A 60 6.83 7.48 -9.93
N ILE A 61 5.88 8.32 -9.51
CA ILE A 61 5.23 8.22 -8.19
C ILE A 61 4.53 6.86 -8.03
N TYR A 62 4.05 6.29 -9.13
CA TYR A 62 3.33 5.01 -9.13
C TYR A 62 4.25 3.80 -9.22
N LYS A 63 5.58 3.94 -9.13
CA LYS A 63 6.50 2.79 -9.01
C LYS A 63 6.38 2.11 -7.64
N GLY A 64 6.79 0.84 -7.55
CA GLY A 64 6.60 0.02 -6.34
C GLY A 64 7.62 0.32 -5.24
N SER A 65 8.87 0.58 -5.64
CA SER A 65 10.00 0.98 -4.81
C SER A 65 10.79 2.07 -5.51
N ILE A 66 11.57 2.86 -4.75
CA ILE A 66 12.53 3.81 -5.30
C ILE A 66 13.50 3.11 -6.27
N ARG A 67 13.91 1.88 -5.95
CA ARG A 67 14.87 1.09 -6.76
C ARG A 67 14.32 0.66 -8.13
N ASP A 68 13.00 0.75 -8.34
CA ASP A 68 12.39 0.42 -9.63
C ASP A 68 12.64 1.49 -10.70
N PHE A 69 13.06 2.69 -10.29
CA PHE A 69 13.30 3.80 -11.21
C PHE A 69 14.54 4.64 -10.90
N TYR A 70 15.09 4.56 -9.69
CA TYR A 70 16.20 5.40 -9.26
C TYR A 70 17.22 4.63 -8.40
N PRO A 71 18.50 4.58 -8.79
CA PRO A 71 19.08 5.20 -9.99
C PRO A 71 18.58 4.52 -11.29
N PRO A 72 18.52 5.24 -12.42
CA PRO A 72 18.07 4.66 -13.68
C PRO A 72 18.97 3.50 -14.13
N VAL A 73 18.36 2.45 -14.70
CA VAL A 73 19.07 1.22 -15.13
C VAL A 73 20.18 1.50 -16.15
N THR A 74 20.01 2.52 -17.00
CA THR A 74 20.99 3.00 -17.98
C THR A 74 22.32 3.45 -17.35
N HIS A 75 22.30 3.84 -16.08
CA HIS A 75 23.44 4.32 -15.32
C HIS A 75 24.02 3.27 -14.36
N LEU A 76 23.40 2.10 -14.25
CA LEU A 76 23.90 1.02 -13.41
C LEU A 76 25.16 0.38 -14.04
N PRO A 77 26.17 0.02 -13.24
CA PRO A 77 27.31 -0.74 -13.73
C PRO A 77 26.85 -2.13 -14.22
N ARG A 78 27.58 -2.69 -15.20
CA ARG A 78 27.35 -4.09 -15.59
C ARG A 78 27.71 -4.99 -14.42
N MET A 79 26.75 -5.78 -13.98
CA MET A 79 26.89 -6.77 -12.91
C MET A 79 26.72 -8.18 -13.47
N ASN A 80 27.31 -9.16 -12.81
CA ASN A 80 27.17 -10.57 -13.13
C ASN A 80 25.76 -11.09 -12.81
N HIS A 81 25.11 -10.49 -11.80
CA HIS A 81 23.76 -10.83 -11.38
C HIS A 81 22.89 -9.56 -11.34
N GLU A 82 21.60 -9.71 -11.59
CA GLU A 82 20.66 -8.58 -11.51
C GLU A 82 20.32 -8.28 -10.04
N PHE A 83 20.75 -7.10 -9.57
CA PHE A 83 20.40 -6.56 -8.27
C PHE A 83 19.75 -5.18 -8.42
N GLN A 84 18.71 -4.93 -7.63
CA GLN A 84 18.13 -3.60 -7.46
C GLN A 84 18.94 -2.81 -6.43
N LEU A 85 19.44 -1.62 -6.81
CA LEU A 85 20.34 -0.81 -5.99
C LEU A 85 19.70 0.52 -5.60
N TYR A 86 20.21 1.12 -4.52
CA TYR A 86 19.97 2.52 -4.19
C TYR A 86 21.14 3.39 -4.68
N ILE A 87 20.91 4.69 -4.91
CA ILE A 87 21.90 5.56 -5.56
C ILE A 87 23.23 5.65 -4.79
N GLU A 88 23.23 5.53 -3.46
CA GLU A 88 24.47 5.52 -2.65
C GLU A 88 25.37 4.32 -2.95
N SER A 89 24.84 3.25 -3.58
CA SER A 89 25.60 2.09 -4.05
C SER A 89 26.49 2.42 -5.25
N LEU A 90 26.30 3.57 -5.90
CA LEU A 90 27.16 4.05 -6.98
C LEU A 90 28.40 4.80 -6.47
N GLY A 91 28.52 5.00 -5.15
CA GLY A 91 29.64 5.69 -4.53
C GLY A 91 29.65 7.18 -4.82
N HIS A 92 30.83 7.73 -5.15
CA HIS A 92 30.96 9.14 -5.47
C HIS A 92 30.42 9.43 -6.87
N ILE A 93 29.37 10.26 -6.95
CA ILE A 93 28.70 10.64 -8.19
C ILE A 93 28.99 12.13 -8.44
N SER A 94 29.55 12.46 -9.60
CA SER A 94 29.75 13.87 -9.96
C SER A 94 28.40 14.58 -10.13
N ASP A 95 28.37 15.91 -9.95
CA ASP A 95 27.12 16.66 -10.16
C ASP A 95 26.59 16.52 -11.59
N ALA A 96 27.48 16.40 -12.58
CA ALA A 96 27.10 16.17 -13.97
C ALA A 96 26.47 14.79 -14.18
N ASP A 97 27.01 13.74 -13.56
CA ASP A 97 26.45 12.39 -13.62
C ASP A 97 25.07 12.32 -12.95
N TRP A 98 24.95 12.93 -11.78
CA TRP A 98 23.68 13.02 -11.08
C TRP A 98 22.64 13.81 -11.87
N GLN A 99 23.02 14.97 -12.45
CA GLN A 99 22.11 15.71 -13.30
C GLN A 99 21.62 14.84 -14.47
N ARG A 100 22.49 14.07 -15.13
CA ARG A 100 22.06 13.15 -16.20
C ARG A 100 21.02 12.13 -15.71
N MET A 101 21.28 11.47 -14.58
CA MET A 101 20.34 10.53 -13.98
C MET A 101 19.01 11.20 -13.60
N ALA A 102 19.07 12.36 -12.97
CA ALA A 102 17.91 13.12 -12.54
C ALA A 102 17.03 13.56 -13.73
N HIS A 103 17.62 13.91 -14.87
CA HIS A 103 16.87 14.27 -16.09
C HIS A 103 16.10 13.09 -16.72
N GLU A 104 16.49 11.84 -16.45
CA GLU A 104 15.72 10.68 -16.92
C GLU A 104 14.38 10.55 -16.18
N VAL A 105 14.36 10.92 -14.89
CA VAL A 105 13.20 10.72 -14.01
C VAL A 105 12.41 12.02 -13.73
N GLY A 106 13.02 13.18 -13.94
CA GLY A 106 12.44 14.48 -13.57
C GLY A 106 13.32 15.66 -14.00
N VAL A 107 13.26 16.73 -13.23
CA VAL A 107 14.09 17.92 -13.41
C VAL A 107 14.90 18.14 -12.12
N PRO A 108 16.25 18.24 -12.20
CA PRO A 108 17.07 18.64 -11.06
C PRO A 108 16.53 19.93 -10.44
N LEU A 109 16.35 19.95 -9.12
CA LEU A 109 15.81 21.09 -8.41
C LEU A 109 16.77 21.52 -7.31
N TYR A 110 17.00 22.83 -7.21
CA TYR A 110 17.83 23.41 -6.17
C TYR A 110 16.99 24.26 -5.20
N PRO A 111 17.35 24.35 -3.91
CA PRO A 111 16.54 25.06 -2.92
C PRO A 111 16.17 26.51 -3.27
N HIS A 112 17.07 27.24 -3.94
CA HIS A 112 16.81 28.62 -4.38
C HIS A 112 15.72 28.74 -5.46
N GLN A 113 15.31 27.64 -6.08
CA GLN A 113 14.27 27.59 -7.10
C GLN A 113 12.91 27.15 -6.54
N PHE A 114 12.82 26.77 -5.26
CA PHE A 114 11.59 26.20 -4.68
C PHE A 114 10.36 27.11 -4.87
N SER A 115 10.51 28.42 -4.66
CA SER A 115 9.43 29.40 -4.82
C SER A 115 8.89 29.52 -6.25
N ASP A 116 9.69 29.15 -7.25
CA ASP A 116 9.27 29.18 -8.65
C ASP A 116 8.29 28.04 -8.95
N HIS A 117 8.41 26.94 -8.20
CA HIS A 117 7.65 25.71 -8.43
C HIS A 117 6.47 25.53 -7.48
N PHE A 118 6.57 25.93 -6.21
CA PHE A 118 5.50 25.75 -5.23
C PHE A 118 5.44 26.86 -4.16
N ASP A 119 4.28 26.97 -3.53
CA ASP A 119 3.97 28.01 -2.55
C ASP A 119 4.11 27.52 -1.10
N LEU A 120 3.98 26.20 -0.88
CA LEU A 120 4.11 25.54 0.42
C LEU A 120 4.71 24.14 0.25
N ALA A 121 5.54 23.71 1.20
CA ALA A 121 6.10 22.36 1.24
C ALA A 121 5.27 21.43 2.15
N PHE A 122 4.80 20.32 1.61
CA PHE A 122 4.25 19.22 2.39
C PHE A 122 5.37 18.21 2.69
N VAL A 123 5.71 18.03 3.96
CA VAL A 123 6.83 17.17 4.39
C VAL A 123 6.32 15.78 4.72
N THR A 124 6.73 14.77 3.94
CA THR A 124 6.45 13.35 4.21
C THR A 124 7.71 12.53 4.47
N LEU A 125 8.85 13.20 4.71
CA LEU A 125 10.11 12.55 5.02
C LEU A 125 10.14 12.08 6.48
N HIS A 126 10.47 10.80 6.67
CA HIS A 126 10.62 10.16 7.98
C HIS A 126 12.10 10.04 8.40
N GLY A 127 12.35 10.05 9.70
CA GLY A 127 13.67 9.92 10.29
C GLY A 127 14.58 11.14 10.07
N LEU A 128 15.90 10.92 10.15
CA LEU A 128 16.90 11.98 10.04
C LEU A 128 16.76 12.77 8.72
N HIS A 129 17.03 14.06 8.79
CA HIS A 129 16.80 15.09 7.77
C HIS A 129 15.33 15.44 7.45
N GLY A 130 14.36 14.59 7.83
CA GLY A 130 12.93 14.84 7.64
C GLY A 130 12.23 15.31 8.91
N GLU A 131 12.47 14.62 10.02
CA GLU A 131 11.80 14.83 11.31
C GLU A 131 12.68 15.53 12.35
N ASP A 132 13.94 15.83 12.02
CA ASP A 132 14.93 16.41 12.95
C ASP A 132 15.03 17.95 12.90
N GLY A 133 14.23 18.59 12.03
CA GLY A 133 14.25 20.03 11.81
C GLY A 133 15.19 20.50 10.69
N SER A 134 15.96 19.62 10.05
CA SER A 134 16.91 20.00 8.99
C SER A 134 16.21 20.55 7.75
N LEU A 135 15.24 19.81 7.20
CA LEU A 135 14.47 20.27 6.04
C LEU A 135 13.63 21.51 6.40
N GLN A 136 13.06 21.55 7.60
CA GLN A 136 12.32 22.70 8.11
C GLN A 136 13.20 23.95 8.12
N GLY A 137 14.44 23.83 8.63
CA GLY A 137 15.43 24.91 8.60
C GLY A 137 15.78 25.37 7.19
N LEU A 138 15.95 24.44 6.25
CA LEU A 138 16.16 24.76 4.83
C LEU A 138 14.97 25.53 4.25
N LEU A 139 13.75 25.09 4.52
CA LEU A 139 12.53 25.74 4.01
C LEU A 139 12.33 27.13 4.64
N GLU A 140 12.59 27.29 5.94
CA GLU A 140 12.58 28.60 6.60
C GLU A 140 13.64 29.54 6.04
N TRP A 141 14.83 29.04 5.69
CA TRP A 141 15.89 29.83 5.05
C TRP A 141 15.45 30.39 3.69
N TYR A 142 14.71 29.61 2.90
CA TYR A 142 14.18 30.02 1.60
C TYR A 142 12.77 30.61 1.66
N ALA A 143 12.29 30.98 2.85
CA ALA A 143 10.99 31.63 3.05
C ALA A 143 9.78 30.79 2.58
N ILE A 144 9.89 29.46 2.57
CA ILE A 144 8.83 28.55 2.15
C ILE A 144 8.08 28.02 3.38
N PRO A 145 6.77 28.28 3.52
CA PRO A 145 5.98 27.66 4.59
C PRO A 145 5.86 26.15 4.35
N TYR A 146 5.66 25.38 5.43
CA TYR A 146 5.65 23.93 5.35
C TYR A 146 4.70 23.29 6.37
N THR A 147 4.36 22.02 6.15
CA THR A 147 3.44 21.28 7.01
C THR A 147 4.06 20.71 8.28
N GLY A 148 3.28 20.67 9.36
CA GLY A 148 3.67 20.04 10.62
C GLY A 148 4.42 20.97 11.58
N SER A 149 5.22 20.37 12.46
CA SER A 149 5.92 21.05 13.54
C SER A 149 7.17 21.83 13.09
N GLY A 150 7.52 22.87 13.86
CA GLY A 150 8.73 23.67 13.70
C GLY A 150 10.07 22.94 13.93
N ILE A 151 11.19 23.65 13.76
CA ILE A 151 12.55 23.09 13.93
C ILE A 151 12.76 22.50 15.34
N PHE A 152 12.44 23.26 16.38
CA PHE A 152 12.63 22.84 17.78
C PHE A 152 11.83 21.58 18.15
N PRO A 153 10.49 21.56 17.97
CA PRO A 153 9.71 20.35 18.25
C PRO A 153 10.16 19.14 17.43
N SER A 154 10.57 19.34 16.16
CA SER A 154 11.11 18.26 15.32
C SER A 154 12.42 17.69 15.89
N ALA A 155 13.39 18.53 16.22
CA ALA A 155 14.65 18.10 16.84
C ALA A 155 14.43 17.30 18.14
N VAL A 156 13.45 17.73 18.96
CA VAL A 156 13.04 16.98 20.16
C VAL A 156 12.36 15.65 19.79
N GLY A 157 11.47 15.65 18.80
CA GLY A 157 10.67 14.49 18.40
C GLY A 157 11.45 13.30 17.82
N ILE A 158 12.70 13.49 17.38
CA ILE A 158 13.53 12.39 16.86
C ILE A 158 14.55 11.84 17.88
N ASP A 159 15.03 12.67 18.81
CA ASP A 159 16.05 12.29 19.79
C ASP A 159 15.42 11.64 21.03
N LYS A 160 15.43 10.31 21.08
CA LYS A 160 14.84 9.54 22.19
C LYS A 160 15.54 9.75 23.53
N SER A 161 16.82 10.11 23.53
CA SER A 161 17.58 10.38 24.76
C SER A 161 17.12 11.71 25.36
N LEU A 162 17.02 12.75 24.53
CA LEU A 162 16.50 14.06 24.91
C LEU A 162 15.03 13.99 25.33
N GLN A 163 14.19 13.24 24.60
CA GLN A 163 12.77 13.05 24.95
C GLN A 163 12.59 12.56 26.37
N ARG A 164 13.36 11.55 26.79
CA ARG A 164 13.24 10.99 28.14
C ARG A 164 13.62 11.99 29.22
N ALA A 165 14.66 12.77 28.99
CA ALA A 165 15.05 13.84 29.91
C ALA A 165 13.91 14.86 30.05
N LEU A 166 13.37 15.34 28.92
CA LEU A 166 12.27 16.31 28.90
C LEU A 166 10.97 15.75 29.50
N LEU A 167 10.63 14.49 29.25
CA LEU A 167 9.46 13.83 29.81
C LEU A 167 9.54 13.81 31.35
N ARG A 168 10.69 13.40 31.91
CA ARG A 168 10.92 13.43 33.35
C ARG A 168 10.83 14.84 33.93
N ASP A 169 11.47 15.81 33.29
CA ASP A 169 11.46 17.21 33.74
C ASP A 169 10.06 17.83 33.66
N CYS A 170 9.23 17.38 32.71
CA CYS A 170 7.83 17.79 32.57
C CYS A 170 6.87 17.01 33.50
N GLY A 171 7.37 16.06 34.30
CA GLY A 171 6.57 15.28 35.24
C GLY A 171 5.79 14.11 34.62
N PHE A 172 6.14 13.68 33.41
CA PHE A 172 5.58 12.47 32.80
C PHE A 172 6.33 11.22 33.28
N ALA A 173 5.60 10.10 33.38
CA ALA A 173 6.21 8.81 33.62
C ALA A 173 7.13 8.43 32.44
N SER A 174 8.36 8.05 32.75
CA SER A 174 9.36 7.59 31.78
C SER A 174 9.93 6.28 32.28
N PRO A 175 10.03 5.24 31.44
CA PRO A 175 10.71 4.01 31.80
C PRO A 175 12.19 4.25 32.07
N ASP A 176 12.75 3.38 32.91
CA ASP A 176 14.20 3.31 33.10
C ASP A 176 14.89 2.93 31.80
N HIS A 177 16.08 3.49 31.57
CA HIS A 177 16.85 3.24 30.36
C HIS A 177 18.36 3.26 30.62
N HIS A 178 19.12 2.72 29.68
CA HIS A 178 20.57 2.78 29.62
C HIS A 178 20.98 2.94 28.15
N GLU A 179 22.12 3.58 27.90
CA GLU A 179 22.59 3.87 26.55
C GLU A 179 24.01 3.35 26.38
N ILE A 180 24.32 2.87 25.18
CA ILE A 180 25.67 2.50 24.80
C ILE A 180 26.00 3.02 23.42
N SER A 181 27.15 3.67 23.30
CA SER A 181 27.71 4.04 22.00
C SER A 181 28.35 2.83 21.31
N TRP A 182 28.48 2.89 19.99
CA TRP A 182 29.21 1.87 19.24
C TRP A 182 30.63 1.62 19.81
N ALA A 183 31.37 2.68 20.13
CA ALA A 183 32.73 2.57 20.69
C ALA A 183 32.74 1.80 22.01
N GLN A 184 31.78 2.08 22.90
CA GLN A 184 31.62 1.35 24.16
C GLN A 184 31.21 -0.10 23.92
N TRP A 185 30.30 -0.36 22.96
CA TRP A 185 29.88 -1.73 22.63
C TRP A 185 31.07 -2.61 22.21
N GLN A 186 32.03 -2.06 21.48
CA GLN A 186 33.22 -2.78 21.06
C GLN A 186 34.20 -3.09 22.21
N SER A 187 34.25 -2.25 23.24
CA SER A 187 35.20 -2.41 24.35
C SER A 187 34.60 -3.02 25.62
N THR A 188 33.27 -3.13 25.70
CA THR A 188 32.57 -3.56 26.92
C THR A 188 32.51 -5.08 27.00
N ASP A 189 32.76 -5.61 28.20
CA ASP A 189 32.48 -7.01 28.51
C ASP A 189 30.96 -7.25 28.48
N ARG A 190 30.52 -7.96 27.43
CA ARG A 190 29.10 -8.16 27.10
C ARG A 190 28.36 -8.93 28.20
N PRO A 191 28.88 -10.02 28.78
CA PRO A 191 28.32 -10.62 29.99
C PRO A 191 28.12 -9.66 31.16
N ILE A 192 29.09 -8.79 31.45
CA ILE A 192 28.98 -7.83 32.56
C ILE A 192 27.88 -6.80 32.28
N LEU A 193 27.84 -6.26 31.05
CA LEU A 193 26.80 -5.33 30.63
C LEU A 193 25.41 -5.95 30.72
N LEU A 194 25.23 -7.16 30.20
CA LEU A 194 23.96 -7.87 30.25
C LEU A 194 23.49 -8.05 31.71
N ASN A 195 24.38 -8.48 32.61
CA ASN A 195 24.06 -8.61 34.03
C ASN A 195 23.67 -7.27 34.68
N HIS A 196 24.34 -6.17 34.31
CA HIS A 196 23.99 -4.83 34.77
C HIS A 196 22.60 -4.41 34.28
N LEU A 197 22.32 -4.60 32.99
CA LEU A 197 21.03 -4.29 32.38
C LEU A 197 19.90 -5.10 33.00
N CYS A 198 20.09 -6.41 33.22
CA CYS A 198 19.09 -7.27 33.86
C CYS A 198 18.77 -6.81 35.30
N ARG A 199 19.74 -6.30 36.05
CA ARG A 199 19.51 -5.73 37.40
C ARG A 199 18.78 -4.40 37.36
N LYS A 200 19.07 -3.56 36.34
CA LYS A 200 18.52 -2.21 36.22
C LYS A 200 17.13 -2.20 35.60
N LEU A 201 16.93 -2.94 34.51
CA LEU A 201 15.74 -2.90 33.66
C LEU A 201 14.81 -4.11 33.85
N GLY A 202 15.28 -5.13 34.59
CA GLY A 202 14.62 -6.43 34.71
C GLY A 202 15.06 -7.44 33.64
N THR A 203 14.54 -8.66 33.71
CA THR A 203 14.85 -9.75 32.77
C THR A 203 14.10 -9.66 31.45
N ARG A 204 13.31 -8.60 31.25
CA ARG A 204 12.63 -8.28 30.00
C ARG A 204 12.84 -6.80 29.70
N PHE A 205 13.48 -6.51 28.58
CA PHE A 205 13.76 -5.13 28.17
C PHE A 205 13.80 -4.99 26.64
N VAL A 206 13.67 -3.75 26.18
CA VAL A 206 13.69 -3.38 24.77
C VAL A 206 15.07 -2.86 24.40
N VAL A 207 15.60 -3.29 23.26
CA VAL A 207 16.82 -2.78 22.61
C VAL A 207 16.38 -2.04 21.36
N LYS A 208 16.78 -0.77 21.21
CA LYS A 208 16.40 0.05 20.06
C LYS A 208 17.45 1.07 19.66
N SER A 209 17.47 1.45 18.38
CA SER A 209 18.29 2.55 17.86
C SER A 209 17.80 3.90 18.38
N ALA A 210 18.73 4.78 18.77
CA ALA A 210 18.40 6.09 19.35
C ALA A 210 17.71 7.03 18.34
N HIS A 211 18.21 7.10 17.10
CA HIS A 211 17.83 8.12 16.10
C HIS A 211 17.03 7.58 14.91
N GLN A 212 16.55 6.35 14.98
CA GLN A 212 15.74 5.71 13.93
C GLN A 212 14.27 5.63 14.33
N GLY A 213 13.34 5.57 13.37
CA GLY A 213 11.92 5.35 13.69
C GLY A 213 11.66 4.08 14.51
N SER A 214 10.57 4.04 15.28
CA SER A 214 10.24 2.98 16.27
C SER A 214 9.97 1.58 15.69
N SER A 215 10.30 1.32 14.42
CA SER A 215 10.19 0.02 13.75
C SER A 215 11.51 -0.49 13.19
N ILE A 216 12.56 0.31 13.22
CA ILE A 216 13.88 -0.03 12.69
C ILE A 216 14.82 -0.31 13.87
N GLY A 217 15.48 -1.48 13.82
CA GLY A 217 16.47 -1.85 14.84
C GLY A 217 15.87 -2.08 16.24
N VAL A 218 14.59 -2.44 16.35
CA VAL A 218 13.92 -2.69 17.65
C VAL A 218 13.82 -4.19 17.93
N THR A 219 14.26 -4.61 19.11
CA THR A 219 14.16 -6.00 19.59
C THR A 219 13.70 -6.01 21.05
N VAL A 220 12.80 -6.92 21.42
CA VAL A 220 12.36 -7.15 22.79
C VAL A 220 12.99 -8.46 23.24
N LEU A 221 13.82 -8.39 24.27
CA LEU A 221 14.45 -9.55 24.86
C LEU A 221 13.61 -10.05 26.04
N GLN A 222 13.40 -11.36 26.08
CA GLN A 222 12.77 -12.07 27.19
C GLN A 222 13.80 -13.05 27.74
N GLU A 223 14.11 -12.96 29.03
CA GLU A 223 15.12 -13.81 29.69
C GLU A 223 16.41 -13.90 28.85
N PRO A 224 17.06 -12.74 28.56
CA PRO A 224 18.08 -12.65 27.52
C PRO A 224 19.25 -13.59 27.76
N ALA A 225 19.48 -14.50 26.81
CA ALA A 225 20.77 -15.16 26.64
C ALA A 225 21.79 -14.22 25.99
N LEU A 226 23.08 -14.47 26.20
CA LEU A 226 24.15 -13.63 25.67
C LEU A 226 24.09 -13.50 24.14
N GLN A 227 23.81 -14.60 23.43
CA GLN A 227 23.74 -14.61 21.97
C GLN A 227 22.59 -13.76 21.44
N ASP A 228 21.39 -13.88 22.02
CA ASP A 228 20.23 -13.08 21.62
C ASP A 228 20.44 -11.59 21.92
N PHE A 229 21.07 -11.29 23.05
CA PHE A 229 21.46 -9.94 23.42
C PHE A 229 22.43 -9.33 22.40
N GLU A 230 23.47 -10.06 22.01
CA GLU A 230 24.44 -9.61 21.01
C GLU A 230 23.78 -9.38 19.65
N LEU A 231 22.91 -10.31 19.22
CA LEU A 231 22.16 -10.18 17.97
C LEU A 231 21.25 -8.95 17.98
N ALA A 232 20.53 -8.72 19.08
CA ALA A 232 19.66 -7.56 19.25
C ALA A 232 20.41 -6.23 19.18
N VAL A 233 21.56 -6.14 19.86
CA VAL A 233 22.41 -4.93 19.86
C VAL A 233 23.03 -4.71 18.48
N ASN A 234 23.58 -5.75 17.86
CA ASN A 234 24.15 -5.66 16.50
C ASN A 234 23.09 -5.24 15.48
N ARG A 235 21.88 -5.80 15.55
CA ARG A 235 20.75 -5.39 14.70
C ARG A 235 20.41 -3.91 14.88
N SER A 236 20.42 -3.41 16.12
CA SER A 236 20.16 -2.00 16.43
C SER A 236 21.27 -1.05 15.93
N PHE A 237 22.49 -1.56 15.78
CA PHE A 237 23.62 -0.88 15.15
C PHE A 237 23.72 -1.10 13.62
N PHE A 238 22.80 -1.87 13.01
CA PHE A 238 22.88 -2.29 11.61
C PHE A 238 24.15 -3.05 11.27
N VAL A 239 24.46 -4.03 12.11
CA VAL A 239 25.59 -4.93 11.98
C VAL A 239 25.08 -6.35 11.79
N GLU A 240 25.56 -6.99 10.72
CA GLU A 240 25.38 -8.42 10.49
C GLU A 240 26.68 -9.17 10.73
N GLN A 241 26.54 -10.38 11.30
CA GLN A 241 27.65 -11.30 11.49
C GLN A 241 27.36 -12.57 10.72
N LEU A 242 28.37 -13.08 10.02
CA LEU A 242 28.24 -14.23 9.15
C LEU A 242 29.42 -15.17 9.39
N ALA A 243 29.13 -16.46 9.59
CA ALA A 243 30.18 -17.46 9.58
C ALA A 243 30.56 -17.77 8.12
N PRO A 244 31.84 -17.90 7.79
CA PRO A 244 32.26 -18.24 6.43
C PRO A 244 31.66 -19.55 5.93
N ALA A 245 31.50 -20.55 6.80
CA ALA A 245 30.88 -21.82 6.45
C ALA A 245 29.43 -21.64 5.98
N ASP A 246 28.64 -20.82 6.68
CA ASP A 246 27.25 -20.55 6.32
C ASP A 246 27.15 -19.92 4.93
N TRP A 247 28.05 -19.01 4.57
CA TRP A 247 28.10 -18.41 3.23
C TRP A 247 28.53 -19.42 2.15
N LEU A 248 29.59 -20.19 2.43
CA LEU A 248 30.16 -21.13 1.46
C LEU A 248 29.24 -22.33 1.18
N ASP A 249 28.40 -22.71 2.14
CA ASP A 249 27.43 -23.79 2.02
C ASP A 249 26.16 -23.37 1.23
N MET A 250 25.94 -22.06 1.01
CA MET A 250 24.82 -21.57 0.19
C MET A 250 25.03 -21.85 -1.30
N SER A 251 23.97 -22.24 -1.99
CA SER A 251 23.94 -22.24 -3.46
C SER A 251 24.06 -20.82 -4.01
N ASP A 252 24.41 -20.67 -5.29
CA ASP A 252 24.44 -19.35 -5.94
C ASP A 252 23.08 -18.63 -5.85
N GLU A 253 21.98 -19.37 -5.99
CA GLU A 253 20.63 -18.82 -5.80
C GLU A 253 20.44 -18.32 -4.35
N GLY A 254 20.88 -19.10 -3.35
CA GLY A 254 20.81 -18.70 -1.94
C GLY A 254 21.67 -17.48 -1.61
N LYS A 255 22.88 -17.39 -2.20
CA LYS A 255 23.78 -16.24 -2.08
C LYS A 255 23.18 -14.99 -2.72
N HIS A 256 22.55 -15.12 -3.89
CA HIS A 256 21.83 -14.03 -4.54
C HIS A 256 20.68 -13.53 -3.67
N GLN A 257 19.85 -14.43 -3.15
CA GLN A 257 18.74 -14.09 -2.25
C GLN A 257 19.23 -13.39 -0.97
N TYR A 258 20.32 -13.87 -0.36
CA TYR A 258 20.92 -13.22 0.80
C TYR A 258 21.36 -11.80 0.49
N LEU A 259 22.11 -11.59 -0.60
CA LEU A 259 22.57 -10.23 -0.97
C LEU A 259 21.42 -9.32 -1.44
N ALA A 260 20.40 -9.87 -2.10
CA ALA A 260 19.19 -9.13 -2.43
C ALA A 260 18.45 -8.66 -1.16
N ALA A 261 18.38 -9.50 -0.13
CA ALA A 261 17.80 -9.14 1.17
C ALA A 261 18.68 -8.14 1.94
N LEU A 262 20.01 -8.31 1.88
CA LEU A 262 21.00 -7.42 2.51
C LEU A 262 20.93 -6.01 1.92
N THR A 263 20.81 -5.90 0.59
CA THR A 263 20.77 -4.61 -0.13
C THR A 263 19.47 -3.85 0.07
N ASP A 264 18.36 -4.55 0.35
CA ASP A 264 17.08 -3.92 0.63
C ASP A 264 17.02 -3.39 2.07
N ILE A 265 17.05 -2.07 2.24
CA ILE A 265 16.99 -1.40 3.55
C ILE A 265 15.72 -1.68 4.37
N ARG A 266 14.67 -2.25 3.74
CA ARG A 266 13.43 -2.67 4.43
C ARG A 266 13.63 -3.93 5.26
N SER A 267 14.60 -4.78 4.88
CA SER A 267 14.89 -6.06 5.54
C SER A 267 16.33 -6.18 6.05
N GLY A 268 17.30 -5.71 5.26
CA GLY A 268 18.73 -5.80 5.55
C GLY A 268 19.36 -4.47 5.94
N ILE A 269 20.69 -4.46 6.01
CA ILE A 269 21.48 -3.30 6.42
C ILE A 269 21.78 -2.31 5.28
N GLY A 270 21.56 -2.68 4.02
CA GLY A 270 21.79 -1.85 2.84
C GLY A 270 23.26 -1.73 2.44
N LEU A 271 23.50 -1.16 1.27
CA LEU A 271 24.82 -0.76 0.76
C LEU A 271 24.97 0.76 0.80
N PRO A 272 26.19 1.30 0.89
CA PRO A 272 27.46 0.57 1.03
C PRO A 272 27.66 -0.02 2.44
N VAL A 273 28.54 -1.02 2.51
CA VAL A 273 28.86 -1.76 3.74
C VAL A 273 30.37 -1.79 4.01
N GLU A 274 30.77 -1.54 5.26
CA GLU A 274 32.10 -1.89 5.76
C GLU A 274 32.08 -3.38 6.15
N ALA A 275 32.84 -4.19 5.42
CA ALA A 275 33.05 -5.59 5.73
C ALA A 275 34.39 -5.76 6.44
N SER A 276 34.42 -6.62 7.45
CA SER A 276 35.63 -6.94 8.19
C SER A 276 35.71 -8.42 8.54
N ALA A 277 36.90 -9.00 8.39
CA ALA A 277 37.18 -10.38 8.74
C ALA A 277 38.64 -10.51 9.19
N GLY A 278 38.86 -10.98 10.43
CA GLY A 278 40.22 -11.30 10.89
C GLY A 278 41.24 -10.16 10.90
N GLY A 279 40.79 -8.91 11.03
CA GLY A 279 41.61 -7.71 10.99
C GLY A 279 41.66 -7.02 9.62
N GLU A 280 41.25 -7.70 8.54
CA GLU A 280 41.03 -7.08 7.23
C GLU A 280 39.74 -6.24 7.28
N LYS A 281 39.77 -5.08 6.62
CA LYS A 281 38.62 -4.20 6.44
C LYS A 281 38.55 -3.72 5.00
N ALA A 282 37.36 -3.78 4.42
CA ALA A 282 37.09 -3.28 3.08
C ALA A 282 35.68 -2.67 3.02
N CYS A 283 35.49 -1.69 2.15
CA CYS A 283 34.18 -1.08 1.92
C CYS A 283 33.65 -1.51 0.55
N PHE A 284 32.43 -2.04 0.52
CA PHE A 284 31.79 -2.51 -0.71
C PHE A 284 30.57 -1.66 -1.02
N TYR A 285 30.54 -1.14 -2.25
CA TYR A 285 29.45 -0.35 -2.80
C TYR A 285 28.51 -1.18 -3.66
N LEU A 286 29.00 -2.29 -4.24
CA LEU A 286 28.26 -3.16 -5.16
C LEU A 286 28.21 -4.60 -4.63
N PRO A 287 27.09 -5.33 -4.84
CA PRO A 287 26.94 -6.72 -4.41
C PRO A 287 27.99 -7.66 -4.97
N ASP A 288 28.34 -7.54 -6.26
CA ASP A 288 29.34 -8.41 -6.90
C ASP A 288 30.72 -8.33 -6.24
N GLY A 289 31.12 -7.15 -5.79
CA GLY A 289 32.37 -6.94 -5.08
C GLY A 289 32.34 -7.62 -3.72
N LEU A 290 31.23 -7.45 -3.00
CA LEU A 290 31.01 -8.09 -1.70
C LEU A 290 30.96 -9.61 -1.83
N TRP A 291 30.23 -10.14 -2.81
CA TRP A 291 30.15 -11.58 -3.10
C TRP A 291 31.55 -12.19 -3.24
N LYS A 292 32.37 -11.64 -4.14
CA LYS A 292 33.73 -12.15 -4.39
C LYS A 292 34.60 -12.11 -3.13
N TRP A 293 34.44 -11.06 -2.33
CA TRP A 293 35.18 -10.94 -1.09
C TRP A 293 34.72 -11.97 -0.06
N LEU A 294 33.41 -12.17 0.10
CA LEU A 294 32.83 -13.17 1.00
C LEU A 294 33.28 -14.59 0.63
N ASP A 295 33.32 -14.93 -0.65
CA ASP A 295 33.83 -16.23 -1.14
C ASP A 295 35.29 -16.49 -0.75
N SER A 296 36.10 -15.44 -0.52
CA SER A 296 37.50 -15.58 -0.11
C SER A 296 37.70 -15.63 1.42
N GLN A 297 36.66 -15.40 2.21
CA GLN A 297 36.81 -15.30 3.67
C GLN A 297 36.87 -16.67 4.33
N THR A 298 37.75 -16.79 5.33
CA THR A 298 37.90 -18.00 6.17
C THR A 298 37.73 -17.71 7.66
N LYS A 299 37.55 -16.44 8.02
CA LYS A 299 37.39 -15.96 9.40
C LYS A 299 36.01 -15.31 9.58
N PRO A 300 35.46 -15.24 10.80
CA PRO A 300 34.17 -14.63 11.07
C PRO A 300 34.04 -13.24 10.44
N ILE A 301 32.94 -13.03 9.73
CA ILE A 301 32.68 -11.81 8.95
C ILE A 301 31.77 -10.91 9.78
N THR A 302 32.07 -9.61 9.77
CA THR A 302 31.18 -8.56 10.28
C THR A 302 30.93 -7.56 9.17
N LEU A 303 29.67 -7.34 8.87
CA LEU A 303 29.17 -6.38 7.88
C LEU A 303 28.47 -5.24 8.61
N ARG A 304 28.83 -3.99 8.35
CA ARG A 304 28.24 -2.81 8.97
C ARG A 304 27.85 -1.78 7.92
N ALA A 305 26.60 -1.32 7.94
CA ALA A 305 26.16 -0.24 7.08
C ALA A 305 26.95 1.06 7.34
N LEU A 306 27.28 1.82 6.30
CA LEU A 306 27.92 3.14 6.49
C LEU A 306 27.00 4.10 7.24
N SER A 307 25.70 4.06 6.94
CA SER A 307 24.65 4.81 7.65
C SER A 307 24.17 4.08 8.91
N SER A 308 25.11 3.57 9.70
CA SER A 308 24.83 2.87 10.97
C SER A 308 24.40 3.82 12.09
N GLU A 309 23.78 3.25 13.13
CA GLU A 309 23.45 3.98 14.35
C GLU A 309 24.72 4.20 15.21
N SER A 310 24.74 5.28 15.98
CA SER A 310 25.85 5.62 16.87
C SER A 310 25.58 5.23 18.32
N VAL A 311 24.31 5.22 18.73
CA VAL A 311 23.86 4.94 20.10
C VAL A 311 22.67 3.98 20.09
N VAL A 312 22.76 2.95 20.94
CA VAL A 312 21.66 2.02 21.22
C VAL A 312 21.11 2.28 22.62
N ILE A 313 19.78 2.27 22.73
CA ILE A 313 19.05 2.46 23.97
C ILE A 313 18.49 1.10 24.42
N PHE A 314 18.74 0.78 25.69
CA PHE A 314 18.08 -0.28 26.43
C PHE A 314 17.01 0.32 27.31
N GLU A 315 15.79 -0.17 27.23
CA GLU A 315 14.64 0.41 27.92
C GLU A 315 13.87 -0.67 28.69
N GLN A 316 13.45 -0.34 29.91
CA GLN A 316 12.58 -1.17 30.71
C GLN A 316 11.34 -1.55 29.92
N PHE A 317 11.02 -2.85 29.90
CA PHE A 317 9.79 -3.30 29.27
C PHE A 317 8.57 -2.84 30.08
N ILE A 318 7.70 -2.04 29.48
CA ILE A 318 6.43 -1.64 30.10
C ILE A 318 5.37 -2.69 29.76
N GLU A 319 4.92 -3.39 30.79
CA GLU A 319 3.77 -4.30 30.68
C GLU A 319 2.47 -3.51 30.75
N GLY A 320 1.63 -3.64 29.72
CA GLY A 320 0.39 -2.90 29.64
C GLY A 320 -0.23 -2.90 28.26
N LEU A 321 -1.33 -2.18 28.15
CA LEU A 321 -2.01 -1.92 26.88
C LEU A 321 -1.26 -0.83 26.11
N GLU A 322 -0.80 -1.15 24.91
CA GLU A 322 -0.18 -0.18 24.01
C GLU A 322 -1.25 0.61 23.24
N PHE A 323 -1.08 1.92 23.17
CA PHE A 323 -1.98 2.81 22.42
C PHE A 323 -1.22 3.85 21.60
N SER A 324 -1.90 4.38 20.60
CA SER A 324 -1.48 5.56 19.84
C SER A 324 -2.58 6.61 19.87
N CYS A 325 -2.22 7.88 20.01
CA CYS A 325 -3.14 9.01 20.02
C CYS A 325 -2.60 10.14 19.14
N ILE A 326 -3.35 10.46 18.09
CA ILE A 326 -3.09 11.63 17.26
C ILE A 326 -3.67 12.85 17.98
N VAL A 327 -2.82 13.86 18.18
CA VAL A 327 -3.24 15.17 18.67
C VAL A 327 -3.16 16.14 17.50
N ILE A 328 -4.22 16.91 17.28
CA ILE A 328 -4.28 17.96 16.26
C ILE A 328 -4.55 19.32 16.90
N GLU A 329 -4.15 20.41 16.26
CA GLU A 329 -4.53 21.76 16.65
C GLU A 329 -5.94 22.10 16.12
N GLY A 330 -6.86 22.47 17.01
CA GLY A 330 -8.21 22.91 16.65
C GLY A 330 -8.25 24.33 16.08
N GLU A 331 -9.40 24.77 15.54
CA GLU A 331 -9.58 26.15 15.05
C GLU A 331 -9.41 27.21 16.17
N ASP A 332 -9.67 26.83 17.43
CA ASP A 332 -9.43 27.65 18.61
C ASP A 332 -7.97 27.61 19.10
N ARG A 333 -7.09 26.93 18.34
CA ARG A 333 -5.66 26.72 18.60
C ARG A 333 -5.35 25.84 19.80
N ARG A 334 -6.35 25.15 20.36
CA ARG A 334 -6.11 24.22 21.46
C ARG A 334 -5.83 22.82 20.92
N PRO A 335 -5.01 22.02 21.62
CA PRO A 335 -4.80 20.63 21.25
C PRO A 335 -6.10 19.82 21.41
N LEU A 336 -6.40 19.03 20.40
CA LEU A 336 -7.50 18.08 20.35
C LEU A 336 -6.91 16.69 20.13
N ALA A 337 -6.82 15.91 21.21
CA ALA A 337 -6.52 14.49 21.15
C ALA A 337 -7.70 13.72 20.53
N LEU A 338 -7.45 13.05 19.41
CA LEU A 338 -8.41 12.15 18.76
C LEU A 338 -8.61 10.87 19.60
N PRO A 339 -9.64 10.06 19.34
CA PRO A 339 -9.91 8.86 20.14
C PRO A 339 -8.70 7.91 20.10
N PRO A 340 -8.10 7.57 21.26
CA PRO A 340 -6.91 6.71 21.30
C PRO A 340 -7.18 5.35 20.67
N THR A 341 -6.23 4.85 19.88
CA THR A 341 -6.30 3.51 19.27
C THR A 341 -5.48 2.53 20.09
N GLU A 342 -6.09 1.43 20.51
CA GLU A 342 -5.40 0.29 21.10
C GLU A 342 -4.77 -0.59 20.01
N ILE A 343 -3.56 -1.06 20.30
CA ILE A 343 -2.78 -1.93 19.44
C ILE A 343 -2.79 -3.33 20.04
N ARG A 344 -3.56 -4.26 19.43
CA ARG A 344 -3.51 -5.68 19.80
C ARG A 344 -2.54 -6.42 18.89
N LYS A 345 -1.44 -6.88 19.50
CA LYS A 345 -0.38 -7.58 18.77
C LYS A 345 -0.67 -9.08 18.71
N SER A 346 -0.43 -9.67 17.55
CA SER A 346 -0.33 -11.13 17.32
C SER A 346 1.08 -11.66 17.64
N LEU A 347 2.10 -10.79 17.61
CA LEU A 347 3.51 -11.07 17.95
C LEU A 347 4.05 -10.08 19.01
N PRO A 348 5.13 -10.39 19.74
CA PRO A 348 5.64 -9.52 20.80
C PRO A 348 6.10 -8.11 20.34
N ILE A 349 6.43 -7.93 19.05
CA ILE A 349 6.95 -6.68 18.46
C ILE A 349 6.21 -6.38 17.17
N LEU A 350 5.92 -5.10 16.93
CA LEU A 350 5.49 -4.57 15.64
C LEU A 350 6.73 -4.22 14.80
N ASP A 351 7.12 -5.12 13.91
CA ASP A 351 8.12 -4.79 12.90
C ASP A 351 7.54 -3.83 11.83
N TYR A 352 8.39 -3.38 10.91
CA TYR A 352 8.00 -2.53 9.79
C TYR A 352 6.78 -3.09 9.05
N ARG A 353 6.79 -4.39 8.74
CA ARG A 353 5.71 -5.06 8.02
C ARG A 353 4.41 -4.97 8.82
N ALA A 354 4.44 -5.24 10.12
CA ALA A 354 3.23 -5.27 10.96
C ALA A 354 2.59 -3.90 11.25
N LYS A 355 3.35 -2.78 11.17
CA LYS A 355 2.78 -1.43 11.35
C LYS A 355 2.14 -0.88 10.08
N TYR A 356 2.70 -1.21 8.92
CA TYR A 356 2.38 -0.55 7.65
C TYR A 356 1.62 -1.46 6.66
N LEU A 357 1.71 -2.78 6.78
CA LEU A 357 0.90 -3.72 5.98
C LEU A 357 -0.44 -4.03 6.66
N PRO A 358 -1.56 -4.05 5.91
CA PRO A 358 -2.86 -4.47 6.42
C PRO A 358 -2.83 -5.90 6.99
N GLY A 359 -3.64 -6.18 8.02
CA GLY A 359 -3.93 -7.55 8.49
C GLY A 359 -3.00 -8.14 9.55
N LEU A 360 -1.80 -7.59 9.78
CA LEU A 360 -0.82 -8.13 10.75
C LEU A 360 -1.07 -7.69 12.21
N SER A 361 -1.73 -6.55 12.45
CA SER A 361 -2.06 -6.05 13.79
C SER A 361 -3.51 -5.57 13.88
N ARG A 362 -4.21 -5.92 14.98
CA ARG A 362 -5.62 -5.51 15.16
C ARG A 362 -5.68 -4.18 15.90
N LYS A 363 -6.20 -3.15 15.23
CA LYS A 363 -6.36 -1.78 15.75
C LYS A 363 -7.79 -1.57 16.24
N ILE A 364 -7.95 -1.17 17.51
CA ILE A 364 -9.28 -0.94 18.11
C ILE A 364 -9.38 0.54 18.48
N THR A 365 -10.36 1.24 17.90
CA THR A 365 -10.58 2.67 18.13
C THR A 365 -12.05 2.90 18.46
N PRO A 366 -12.38 3.59 19.57
CA PRO A 366 -11.47 3.93 20.68
C PRO A 366 -10.94 2.66 21.37
N SER A 367 -9.83 2.79 22.11
CA SER A 367 -9.27 1.71 22.94
C SER A 367 -10.32 1.11 23.87
N SER A 368 -10.21 -0.20 24.16
CA SER A 368 -11.21 -0.95 24.93
C SER A 368 -11.25 -0.65 26.44
N VAL A 369 -10.45 0.30 26.91
CA VAL A 369 -10.42 0.76 28.31
C VAL A 369 -11.62 1.65 28.64
N ASP A 370 -11.87 1.88 29.93
CA ASP A 370 -13.02 2.65 30.38
C ASP A 370 -12.94 4.15 30.01
N ASN A 371 -14.09 4.82 29.99
CA ASN A 371 -14.23 6.23 29.60
C ASN A 371 -13.41 7.20 30.46
N VAL A 372 -13.18 6.90 31.74
CA VAL A 372 -12.37 7.77 32.61
C VAL A 372 -10.91 7.67 32.18
N THR A 373 -10.44 6.46 31.94
CA THR A 373 -9.07 6.20 31.48
C THR A 373 -8.81 6.78 30.09
N LEU A 374 -9.73 6.63 29.13
CA LEU A 374 -9.61 7.25 27.80
C LEU A 374 -9.45 8.78 27.89
N ARG A 375 -10.23 9.46 28.74
CA ARG A 375 -10.11 10.90 28.95
C ARG A 375 -8.79 11.29 29.61
N LYS A 376 -8.27 10.47 30.54
CA LYS A 376 -6.93 10.67 31.12
C LYS A 376 -5.85 10.57 30.04
N ILE A 377 -5.93 9.57 29.15
CA ILE A 377 -5.00 9.42 28.02
C ILE A 377 -5.06 10.65 27.11
N GLN A 378 -6.26 11.06 26.68
CA GLN A 378 -6.43 12.26 25.85
C GLN A 378 -5.86 13.52 26.52
N SER A 379 -6.09 13.70 27.82
CA SER A 379 -5.54 14.82 28.58
C SER A 379 -4.02 14.78 28.67
N ALA A 380 -3.43 13.61 28.94
CA ALA A 380 -1.97 13.45 29.00
C ALA A 380 -1.33 13.74 27.64
N CYS A 381 -1.94 13.27 26.55
CA CYS A 381 -1.50 13.54 25.18
C CYS A 381 -1.56 15.04 24.84
N CYS A 382 -2.67 15.72 25.15
CA CYS A 382 -2.79 17.18 24.97
C CYS A 382 -1.74 17.96 25.79
N GLN A 383 -1.51 17.57 27.05
CA GLN A 383 -0.51 18.22 27.89
C GLN A 383 0.91 18.03 27.34
N LEU A 384 1.24 16.82 26.88
CA LEU A 384 2.56 16.56 26.29
C LEU A 384 2.75 17.37 25.00
N PHE A 385 1.72 17.45 24.17
CA PHE A 385 1.72 18.26 22.95
C PHE A 385 2.08 19.72 23.23
N GLU A 386 1.46 20.32 24.26
CA GLU A 386 1.76 21.69 24.67
C GLU A 386 3.17 21.83 25.27
N LYS A 387 3.57 20.89 26.13
CA LYS A 387 4.87 20.93 26.83
C LYS A 387 6.06 20.80 25.89
N LEU A 388 5.94 20.00 24.83
CA LEU A 388 6.98 19.84 23.82
C LEU A 388 6.85 20.85 22.67
N HIS A 389 5.94 21.81 22.77
CA HIS A 389 5.71 22.84 21.75
C HIS A 389 5.41 22.27 20.36
N PHE A 390 4.71 21.13 20.29
CA PHE A 390 4.25 20.61 19.02
C PHE A 390 3.25 21.57 18.38
N GLU A 391 3.25 21.59 17.05
CA GLU A 391 2.37 22.43 16.25
C GLU A 391 1.64 21.58 15.23
N VAL A 392 0.43 21.99 14.85
CA VAL A 392 -0.40 21.35 13.81
C VAL A 392 -0.91 19.96 14.19
N TYR A 393 -0.01 18.98 14.35
CA TYR A 393 -0.31 17.63 14.79
C TYR A 393 0.91 16.91 15.38
N ALA A 394 0.67 15.86 16.15
CA ALA A 394 1.69 14.90 16.60
C ALA A 394 1.07 13.51 16.76
N ARG A 395 1.87 12.46 16.55
CA ARG A 395 1.53 11.10 16.96
C ARG A 395 2.19 10.79 18.29
N LEU A 396 1.37 10.59 19.32
CA LEU A 396 1.83 10.26 20.67
C LEU A 396 1.49 8.81 20.98
N ASP A 397 2.53 8.00 21.10
CA ASP A 397 2.40 6.58 21.43
C ASP A 397 2.57 6.39 22.95
N GLY A 398 2.09 5.28 23.49
CA GLY A 398 2.18 5.06 24.94
C GLY A 398 1.67 3.72 25.41
N PHE A 399 1.83 3.50 26.71
CA PHE A 399 1.41 2.29 27.42
C PHE A 399 0.56 2.66 28.63
N LEU A 400 -0.52 1.91 28.84
CA LEU A 400 -1.32 1.93 30.06
C LEU A 400 -1.02 0.66 30.86
N THR A 401 -0.44 0.81 32.04
CA THR A 401 -0.11 -0.33 32.91
C THR A 401 -1.36 -0.90 33.61
N PRO A 402 -1.30 -2.14 34.13
CA PRO A 402 -2.38 -2.69 34.96
C PRO A 402 -2.71 -1.86 36.21
N SER A 403 -1.76 -1.06 36.72
CA SER A 403 -2.00 -0.15 37.85
C SER A 403 -2.73 1.14 37.45
N GLY A 404 -2.97 1.35 36.15
CA GLY A 404 -3.63 2.54 35.61
C GLY A 404 -2.68 3.73 35.36
N GLU A 405 -1.37 3.50 35.37
CA GLU A 405 -0.36 4.51 35.06
C GLU A 405 -0.17 4.63 33.54
N ILE A 406 -0.01 5.86 33.05
CA ILE A 406 0.15 6.17 31.62
C ILE A 406 1.60 6.56 31.37
N PHE A 407 2.29 5.76 30.56
CA PHE A 407 3.62 6.04 30.04
C PHE A 407 3.49 6.55 28.61
N LEU A 408 3.77 7.83 28.38
CA LEU A 408 3.88 8.37 27.02
C LEU A 408 5.30 8.12 26.51
N ASN A 409 5.41 7.61 25.28
CA ASN A 409 6.67 7.24 24.67
C ASN A 409 6.70 7.69 23.20
N ASP A 410 7.91 7.90 22.67
CA ASP A 410 8.18 8.20 21.27
C ASP A 410 7.22 9.26 20.66
N PRO A 411 7.17 10.50 21.17
CA PRO A 411 6.37 11.55 20.56
C PRO A 411 6.92 11.93 19.18
N ASN A 412 6.14 11.66 18.11
CA ASN A 412 6.56 11.90 16.74
C ASN A 412 5.91 13.17 16.17
N THR A 413 6.73 14.03 15.54
CA THR A 413 6.25 15.25 14.88
C THR A 413 5.70 15.02 13.48
N THR A 414 5.96 13.84 12.91
CA THR A 414 5.22 13.34 11.76
C THR A 414 4.54 12.00 12.08
N SER A 415 3.67 11.55 11.19
CA SER A 415 3.02 10.25 11.29
C SER A 415 3.10 9.56 9.95
N GLY A 416 3.13 8.22 9.95
CA GLY A 416 3.03 7.47 8.71
C GLY A 416 1.76 7.88 7.96
N MET A 417 1.87 8.16 6.68
CA MET A 417 0.76 8.68 5.86
C MET A 417 0.21 7.64 4.88
N LEU A 418 0.33 6.35 5.22
CA LEU A 418 -0.41 5.30 4.49
C LEU A 418 -1.89 5.33 4.89
N PRO A 419 -2.83 4.92 4.01
CA PRO A 419 -4.25 4.88 4.34
C PRO A 419 -4.58 4.08 5.61
N SER A 420 -3.82 3.01 5.89
CA SER A 420 -3.92 2.15 7.08
C SER A 420 -3.28 2.74 8.35
N SER A 421 -2.73 3.96 8.30
CA SER A 421 -2.06 4.58 9.43
C SER A 421 -3.03 5.12 10.49
N PHE A 422 -2.58 5.20 11.74
CA PHE A 422 -3.35 5.84 12.82
C PHE A 422 -3.79 7.28 12.47
N PHE A 423 -3.02 7.96 11.61
CA PHE A 423 -3.27 9.32 11.18
C PHE A 423 -4.65 9.49 10.53
N PHE A 424 -4.92 8.70 9.47
CA PHE A 424 -6.21 8.76 8.78
C PHE A 424 -7.31 8.00 9.53
N HIS A 425 -6.99 6.89 10.20
CA HIS A 425 -7.98 6.15 10.98
C HIS A 425 -8.60 6.97 12.11
N GLN A 426 -7.80 7.70 12.90
CA GLN A 426 -8.34 8.50 14.00
C GLN A 426 -9.04 9.76 13.49
N ALA A 427 -8.55 10.38 12.40
CA ALA A 427 -9.25 11.48 11.73
C ALA A 427 -10.64 11.06 11.22
N ALA A 428 -10.77 9.82 10.72
CA ALA A 428 -12.03 9.30 10.26
C ALA A 428 -13.06 9.10 11.40
N GLU A 429 -12.62 8.90 12.65
CA GLU A 429 -13.54 8.83 13.82
C GLU A 429 -14.21 10.17 14.13
N ILE A 430 -13.59 11.29 13.74
CA ILE A 430 -14.25 12.61 13.74
C ILE A 430 -14.89 12.94 12.40
N GLY A 431 -14.87 12.01 11.43
CA GLY A 431 -15.60 12.12 10.18
C GLY A 431 -14.85 12.75 9.01
N LEU A 432 -13.56 13.04 9.15
CA LEU A 432 -12.73 13.58 8.07
C LEU A 432 -12.14 12.44 7.24
N ASN A 433 -12.32 12.51 5.92
CA ASN A 433 -11.58 11.64 4.99
C ASN A 433 -10.15 12.15 4.78
N PRO A 434 -9.25 11.37 4.14
CA PRO A 434 -7.86 11.77 3.93
C PRO A 434 -7.69 13.14 3.24
N SER A 435 -8.47 13.42 2.18
CA SER A 435 -8.42 14.70 1.44
C SER A 435 -8.78 15.90 2.32
N GLN A 436 -9.84 15.79 3.10
CA GLN A 436 -10.29 16.82 4.03
C GLN A 436 -9.28 17.02 5.16
N PHE A 437 -8.73 15.92 5.68
CA PHE A 437 -7.74 15.97 6.74
C PHE A 437 -6.42 16.62 6.28
N LEU A 438 -5.92 16.28 5.09
CA LEU A 438 -4.74 16.94 4.50
C LEU A 438 -4.98 18.45 4.29
N THR A 439 -6.20 18.84 3.87
CA THR A 439 -6.60 20.25 3.74
C THR A 439 -6.50 20.97 5.09
N LEU A 440 -7.02 20.36 6.16
CA LEU A 440 -6.87 20.85 7.53
C LEU A 440 -5.39 21.01 7.91
N ILE A 441 -4.54 20.01 7.67
CA ILE A 441 -3.12 20.06 8.01
C ILE A 441 -2.41 21.23 7.30
N ILE A 442 -2.64 21.41 6.00
CA ILE A 442 -2.03 22.52 5.24
C ILE A 442 -2.46 23.87 5.80
N ARG A 443 -3.77 24.07 6.00
CA ARG A 443 -4.32 25.33 6.50
C ARG A 443 -3.81 25.65 7.90
N THR A 444 -3.84 24.67 8.80
CA THR A 444 -3.32 24.82 10.18
C THR A 444 -1.81 25.07 10.18
N SER A 445 -1.06 24.49 9.24
CA SER A 445 0.37 24.75 9.12
C SER A 445 0.68 26.17 8.67
N LEU A 446 -0.07 26.72 7.70
CA LEU A 446 0.03 28.14 7.33
C LEU A 446 -0.27 29.04 8.52
N ALA A 447 -1.33 28.73 9.28
CA ALA A 447 -1.67 29.46 10.50
C ALA A 447 -0.57 29.37 11.56
N ALA A 448 0.12 28.23 11.69
CA ALA A 448 1.27 28.07 12.58
C ALA A 448 2.48 28.91 12.13
N ARG A 449 2.84 28.85 10.84
CA ARG A 449 3.95 29.65 10.30
C ARG A 449 3.72 31.16 10.43
N LEU A 450 2.46 31.62 10.33
CA LEU A 450 2.10 33.01 10.55
C LEU A 450 2.45 33.50 11.97
N ARG A 451 2.31 32.63 12.98
CA ARG A 451 2.62 32.95 14.39
C ARG A 451 4.11 33.03 14.66
N ASN A 452 4.91 32.23 13.96
CA ASN A 452 6.36 32.14 14.18
C ASN A 452 7.13 33.34 13.57
N GLY A 453 6.42 34.29 12.97
CA GLY A 453 6.92 35.65 12.69
C GLY A 453 7.84 35.80 11.48
N LYS A 454 8.10 34.73 10.72
CA LYS A 454 8.91 34.76 9.50
C LYS A 454 8.00 34.91 8.26
N HIS A 455 8.28 35.87 7.38
CA HIS A 455 7.58 36.08 6.10
C HIS A 455 6.03 36.24 6.19
N VAL A 456 5.58 36.89 7.27
CA VAL A 456 4.17 37.05 7.67
C VAL A 456 3.26 37.47 6.51
N ILE A 457 3.64 38.48 5.73
CA ILE A 457 2.81 39.02 4.64
C ILE A 457 2.49 37.96 3.58
N ASN A 458 3.49 37.15 3.19
CA ASN A 458 3.25 36.11 2.19
C ASN A 458 2.37 34.99 2.76
N VAL A 459 2.67 34.53 3.99
CA VAL A 459 1.90 33.47 4.64
C VAL A 459 0.45 33.89 4.89
N GLU A 460 0.22 35.13 5.30
CA GLU A 460 -1.12 35.72 5.47
C GLU A 460 -1.90 35.72 4.16
N ARG A 461 -1.27 36.14 3.06
CA ARG A 461 -1.87 36.10 1.72
C ARG A 461 -2.23 34.67 1.31
N LEU A 462 -1.34 33.69 1.50
CA LEU A 462 -1.60 32.29 1.17
C LEU A 462 -2.75 31.72 2.01
N LEU A 463 -2.77 32.01 3.32
CA LEU A 463 -3.81 31.57 4.24
C LEU A 463 -5.18 32.17 3.88
N SER A 464 -5.24 33.47 3.61
CA SER A 464 -6.47 34.15 3.19
C SER A 464 -7.00 33.57 1.89
N ASN A 465 -6.14 33.39 0.89
CA ASN A 465 -6.54 32.78 -0.38
C ASN A 465 -7.07 31.35 -0.19
N LEU A 466 -6.44 30.56 0.69
CA LEU A 466 -6.89 29.21 0.98
C LEU A 466 -8.24 29.20 1.72
N ASP A 467 -8.42 30.06 2.71
CA ASP A 467 -9.69 30.19 3.43
C ASP A 467 -10.83 30.61 2.47
N ASP A 468 -10.58 31.56 1.55
CA ASP A 468 -11.53 31.96 0.50
C ASP A 468 -11.89 30.78 -0.43
N CYS A 469 -10.88 30.01 -0.86
CA CYS A 469 -11.09 28.82 -1.69
C CYS A 469 -11.92 27.74 -0.98
N ILE A 470 -11.68 27.51 0.31
CA ILE A 470 -12.43 26.55 1.12
C ILE A 470 -13.90 26.98 1.21
N THR A 471 -14.17 28.25 1.51
CA THR A 471 -15.55 28.77 1.57
C THR A 471 -16.25 28.68 0.20
N ASN A 472 -15.55 28.95 -0.90
CA ASN A 472 -16.14 28.82 -2.24
C ASN A 472 -16.49 27.36 -2.61
N LEU A 473 -15.71 26.38 -2.13
CA LEU A 473 -16.05 24.97 -2.32
C LEU A 473 -17.36 24.58 -1.64
N GLU A 474 -17.66 25.18 -0.48
CA GLU A 474 -18.93 24.94 0.21
C GLU A 474 -20.15 25.29 -0.64
N HIS A 475 -20.03 26.31 -1.49
CA HIS A 475 -21.12 26.71 -2.39
C HIS A 475 -21.18 25.86 -3.67
N ALA A 476 -20.04 25.32 -4.13
CA ALA A 476 -19.94 24.59 -5.40
C ALA A 476 -20.28 23.09 -5.30
N GLU A 477 -20.29 22.50 -4.10
CA GLU A 477 -20.44 21.04 -3.92
C GLU A 477 -21.75 20.46 -4.47
N SER A 478 -22.83 21.25 -4.47
CA SER A 478 -24.13 20.86 -5.06
C SER A 478 -24.08 20.55 -6.57
N SER A 479 -23.01 20.95 -7.26
CA SER A 479 -22.83 20.69 -8.69
C SER A 479 -22.03 19.43 -9.02
N LYS A 480 -21.47 18.75 -8.01
CA LYS A 480 -20.66 17.55 -8.22
C LYS A 480 -21.53 16.34 -8.55
N THR A 481 -21.02 15.48 -9.43
CA THR A 481 -21.66 14.18 -9.73
C THR A 481 -21.48 13.24 -8.55
N ARG A 482 -22.58 12.75 -8.00
CA ARG A 482 -22.62 11.83 -6.85
C ARG A 482 -22.35 10.40 -7.34
N VAL A 483 -21.31 9.76 -6.81
CA VAL A 483 -20.87 8.43 -7.27
C VAL A 483 -21.05 7.40 -6.17
N ALA A 484 -21.92 6.40 -6.35
CA ALA A 484 -21.97 5.24 -5.46
C ALA A 484 -20.71 4.40 -5.65
N VAL A 485 -19.84 4.29 -4.64
CA VAL A 485 -18.71 3.35 -4.70
C VAL A 485 -19.11 2.08 -3.97
N LEU A 486 -19.41 1.02 -4.72
CA LEU A 486 -19.85 -0.27 -4.19
C LEU A 486 -18.64 -1.14 -3.84
N LEU A 487 -18.54 -1.55 -2.57
CA LEU A 487 -17.44 -2.36 -2.05
C LEU A 487 -17.92 -3.44 -1.05
N GLY A 488 -17.08 -4.42 -0.74
CA GLY A 488 -17.44 -5.57 0.09
C GLY A 488 -17.79 -6.80 -0.74
N GLY A 489 -18.97 -7.37 -0.53
CA GLY A 489 -19.43 -8.61 -1.15
C GLY A 489 -19.37 -9.82 -0.20
N TYR A 490 -19.90 -10.94 -0.67
CA TYR A 490 -19.96 -12.20 0.09
C TYR A 490 -19.03 -13.29 -0.49
N SER A 491 -18.22 -12.96 -1.51
CA SER A 491 -17.21 -13.84 -2.08
C SER A 491 -15.95 -13.94 -1.19
N THR A 492 -15.04 -14.84 -1.55
CA THR A 492 -13.68 -14.90 -1.00
C THR A 492 -12.88 -13.62 -1.30
N GLU A 493 -13.20 -12.92 -2.38
CA GLU A 493 -12.52 -11.70 -2.85
C GLU A 493 -12.99 -10.40 -2.18
N ARG A 494 -13.95 -10.48 -1.26
CA ARG A 494 -14.53 -9.34 -0.54
C ARG A 494 -13.50 -8.37 0.06
N HIS A 495 -12.33 -8.88 0.46
CA HIS A 495 -11.25 -8.05 0.99
C HIS A 495 -10.62 -7.16 -0.10
N ILE A 496 -10.37 -7.71 -1.29
CA ILE A 496 -9.86 -6.96 -2.45
C ILE A 496 -10.88 -5.93 -2.91
N SER A 497 -12.18 -6.24 -2.81
CA SER A 497 -13.27 -5.31 -3.12
C SER A 497 -13.23 -4.09 -2.22
N VAL A 498 -12.99 -4.28 -0.91
CA VAL A 498 -12.84 -3.17 0.05
C VAL A 498 -11.63 -2.30 -0.30
N GLU A 499 -10.48 -2.90 -0.62
CA GLU A 499 -9.28 -2.14 -0.98
C GLU A 499 -9.46 -1.36 -2.28
N SER A 500 -10.04 -1.99 -3.30
CA SER A 500 -10.34 -1.37 -4.59
C SER A 500 -11.33 -0.22 -4.43
N GLY A 501 -12.42 -0.45 -3.69
CA GLY A 501 -13.43 0.56 -3.41
C GLY A 501 -12.86 1.74 -2.63
N ARG A 502 -12.00 1.50 -1.63
CA ARG A 502 -11.32 2.57 -0.88
C ARG A 502 -10.42 3.41 -1.80
N ASN A 503 -9.61 2.76 -2.63
CA ASN A 503 -8.70 3.46 -3.55
C ASN A 503 -9.47 4.33 -4.56
N VAL A 504 -10.59 3.84 -5.09
CA VAL A 504 -11.48 4.60 -5.98
C VAL A 504 -12.14 5.76 -5.21
N PHE A 505 -12.68 5.50 -4.02
CA PHE A 505 -13.30 6.51 -3.17
C PHE A 505 -12.33 7.66 -2.87
N GLU A 506 -11.08 7.37 -2.51
CA GLU A 506 -10.06 8.37 -2.23
C GLU A 506 -9.77 9.27 -3.45
N LYS A 507 -9.57 8.66 -4.63
CA LYS A 507 -9.30 9.38 -5.90
C LYS A 507 -10.48 10.25 -6.34
N LEU A 508 -11.71 9.80 -6.10
CA LEU A 508 -12.91 10.61 -6.38
C LEU A 508 -13.09 11.74 -5.36
N SER A 509 -12.79 11.48 -4.08
CA SER A 509 -12.93 12.44 -2.97
C SER A 509 -11.98 13.63 -3.08
N SER A 510 -10.80 13.42 -3.68
CA SER A 510 -9.85 14.50 -3.93
C SER A 510 -10.16 15.32 -5.20
N SER A 511 -11.16 14.92 -5.98
CA SER A 511 -11.49 15.55 -7.26
C SER A 511 -12.43 16.76 -7.17
N ALA A 512 -12.35 17.62 -8.19
CA ALA A 512 -13.26 18.75 -8.35
C ALA A 512 -14.63 18.34 -8.90
N LYS A 513 -14.73 17.17 -9.55
CA LYS A 513 -15.90 16.75 -10.34
C LYS A 513 -16.88 15.85 -9.58
N TYR A 514 -16.37 15.01 -8.68
CA TYR A 514 -17.15 13.92 -8.09
C TYR A 514 -17.32 14.07 -6.58
N ALA A 515 -18.46 13.60 -6.09
CA ALA A 515 -18.78 13.44 -4.67
C ALA A 515 -19.07 11.95 -4.41
N PRO A 516 -18.08 11.15 -3.98
CA PRO A 516 -18.30 9.72 -3.80
C PRO A 516 -19.10 9.42 -2.53
N VAL A 517 -19.94 8.40 -2.61
CA VAL A 517 -20.77 7.84 -1.54
C VAL A 517 -20.34 6.39 -1.32
N PRO A 518 -19.73 6.03 -0.18
CA PRO A 518 -19.23 4.68 0.04
C PRO A 518 -20.39 3.76 0.45
N VAL A 519 -20.63 2.74 -0.36
CA VAL A 519 -21.73 1.79 -0.17
C VAL A 519 -21.17 0.38 0.02
N PHE A 520 -21.37 -0.17 1.20
CA PHE A 520 -20.96 -1.52 1.55
C PHE A 520 -22.06 -2.51 1.19
N LEU A 521 -21.71 -3.50 0.38
CA LEU A 521 -22.56 -4.61 0.00
C LEU A 521 -22.20 -5.85 0.83
N THR A 522 -23.20 -6.53 1.38
CA THR A 522 -23.05 -7.82 2.08
C THR A 522 -24.29 -8.69 1.83
N GLY A 523 -24.33 -9.87 2.45
CA GLY A 523 -25.48 -10.78 2.38
C GLY A 523 -25.08 -12.12 1.76
N ASN A 524 -25.95 -12.65 0.90
CA ASN A 524 -25.75 -13.92 0.20
C ASN A 524 -26.53 -13.93 -1.13
N PRO A 525 -26.41 -14.99 -1.97
CA PRO A 525 -27.11 -15.04 -3.27
C PRO A 525 -28.64 -14.89 -3.20
N ASN A 526 -29.27 -15.18 -2.05
CA ASN A 526 -30.72 -15.07 -1.87
C ASN A 526 -31.15 -13.71 -1.28
N GLY A 527 -30.22 -12.85 -0.88
CA GLY A 527 -30.51 -11.56 -0.26
C GLY A 527 -29.27 -10.67 -0.18
N ILE A 528 -29.28 -9.58 -0.94
CA ILE A 528 -28.25 -8.54 -0.92
C ILE A 528 -28.69 -7.43 0.04
N GLU A 529 -27.76 -7.01 0.90
CA GLU A 529 -27.92 -5.88 1.81
C GLU A 529 -26.98 -4.74 1.39
N LEU A 530 -27.48 -3.50 1.41
CA LEU A 530 -26.71 -2.30 1.07
C LEU A 530 -26.68 -1.33 2.25
N TYR A 531 -25.50 -0.80 2.56
CA TYR A 531 -25.33 0.20 3.61
C TYR A 531 -24.46 1.35 3.13
N GLN A 532 -24.91 2.60 3.26
CA GLN A 532 -24.00 3.74 3.22
C GLN A 532 -23.18 3.74 4.51
N ILE A 533 -21.85 3.67 4.40
CA ILE A 533 -20.96 3.56 5.57
C ILE A 533 -20.24 4.87 5.90
N PRO A 534 -20.02 5.19 7.18
CA PRO A 534 -19.19 6.33 7.57
C PRO A 534 -17.70 6.09 7.26
N THR A 535 -16.93 7.17 7.14
CA THR A 535 -15.50 7.16 6.80
C THR A 535 -14.67 6.26 7.72
N ASN A 536 -14.98 6.23 9.02
CA ASN A 536 -14.25 5.39 9.97
C ASN A 536 -14.42 3.88 9.70
N LEU A 537 -15.57 3.46 9.15
CA LEU A 537 -15.78 2.08 8.70
C LEU A 537 -15.12 1.83 7.36
N LEU A 538 -15.19 2.78 6.42
CA LEU A 538 -14.52 2.65 5.11
C LEU A 538 -13.02 2.38 5.23
N LEU A 539 -12.35 2.99 6.22
CA LEU A 539 -10.93 2.82 6.42
C LEU A 539 -10.54 1.54 7.16
N LYS A 540 -11.46 0.73 7.71
CA LYS A 540 -11.08 -0.51 8.45
C LYS A 540 -10.47 -1.58 7.53
N ASP A 541 -9.56 -2.37 8.07
CA ASP A 541 -8.64 -3.20 7.26
C ASP A 541 -9.31 -4.29 6.42
N ASN A 542 -10.47 -4.83 6.83
CA ASN A 542 -11.05 -5.99 6.15
C ASN A 542 -12.60 -5.96 6.13
N ALA A 543 -13.20 -6.63 5.14
CA ALA A 543 -14.64 -6.66 4.91
C ALA A 543 -15.44 -7.26 6.08
N ASP A 544 -14.92 -8.27 6.76
CA ASP A 544 -15.62 -8.96 7.84
C ASP A 544 -15.75 -8.07 9.09
N ASP A 545 -14.68 -7.34 9.43
CA ASP A 545 -14.68 -6.34 10.51
C ASP A 545 -15.63 -5.17 10.18
N ILE A 546 -15.72 -4.74 8.92
CA ILE A 546 -16.69 -3.73 8.49
C ILE A 546 -18.12 -4.25 8.70
N ARG A 547 -18.43 -5.46 8.21
CA ARG A 547 -19.75 -6.08 8.36
C ARG A 547 -20.17 -6.23 9.82
N GLU A 548 -19.29 -6.74 10.69
CA GLU A 548 -19.56 -6.87 12.12
C GLU A 548 -19.85 -5.50 12.75
N LYS A 549 -19.03 -4.50 12.41
CA LYS A 549 -19.20 -3.13 12.93
C LYS A 549 -20.44 -2.45 12.41
N ILE A 550 -20.89 -2.71 11.19
CA ILE A 550 -22.17 -2.20 10.68
C ILE A 550 -23.31 -2.72 11.56
N HIS A 551 -23.43 -4.05 11.71
CA HIS A 551 -24.51 -4.65 12.51
C HIS A 551 -24.47 -4.21 13.97
N LYS A 552 -23.27 -4.02 14.53
CA LYS A 552 -23.11 -3.46 15.87
C LYS A 552 -23.54 -2.00 15.93
N ALA A 553 -23.09 -1.15 15.00
CA ALA A 553 -23.38 0.28 14.99
C ALA A 553 -24.85 0.61 14.69
N LEU A 554 -25.61 -0.31 14.09
CA LEU A 554 -27.07 -0.19 13.95
C LEU A 554 -27.79 -0.36 15.30
N LYS A 555 -27.25 -1.20 16.20
CA LYS A 555 -27.82 -1.49 17.52
C LYS A 555 -27.31 -0.55 18.61
N ASP A 556 -26.00 -0.33 18.62
CA ASP A 556 -25.32 0.42 19.67
C ASP A 556 -25.10 1.90 19.28
N PRO A 557 -25.20 2.84 20.23
CA PRO A 557 -24.80 4.21 19.98
C PRO A 557 -23.28 4.34 19.80
N VAL A 558 -22.85 5.41 19.13
CA VAL A 558 -21.42 5.76 19.05
C VAL A 558 -20.83 5.91 20.45
N HIS A 559 -19.60 5.44 20.66
CA HIS A 559 -18.93 5.48 21.94
C HIS A 559 -18.87 6.91 22.52
N SER A 560 -19.09 7.06 23.84
CA SER A 560 -19.26 8.38 24.48
C SER A 560 -18.04 9.30 24.31
N VAL A 561 -16.82 8.79 24.50
CA VAL A 561 -15.58 9.57 24.28
C VAL A 561 -15.44 10.00 22.81
N THR A 562 -15.85 9.16 21.87
CA THR A 562 -15.87 9.50 20.45
C THR A 562 -16.91 10.58 20.18
N GLN A 563 -18.11 10.49 20.75
CA GLN A 563 -19.13 11.55 20.65
C GLN A 563 -18.66 12.89 21.23
N GLU A 564 -18.01 12.87 22.39
CA GLU A 564 -17.40 14.07 23.00
C GLU A 564 -16.34 14.68 22.07
N THR A 565 -15.51 13.83 21.47
CA THR A 565 -14.46 14.26 20.53
C THR A 565 -15.07 14.83 19.24
N ILE A 566 -16.10 14.19 18.66
CA ILE A 566 -16.87 14.70 17.53
C ILE A 566 -17.45 16.08 17.85
N LYS A 567 -18.03 16.26 19.04
CA LYS A 567 -18.59 17.55 19.47
C LYS A 567 -17.51 18.63 19.57
N ARG A 568 -16.33 18.30 20.10
CA ARG A 568 -15.18 19.23 20.16
C ARG A 568 -14.62 19.53 18.77
N ALA A 569 -14.66 18.57 17.85
CA ALA A 569 -14.23 18.70 16.47
C ALA A 569 -15.28 19.38 15.55
N ALA A 570 -16.48 19.72 16.05
CA ALA A 570 -17.60 20.15 15.22
C ALA A 570 -17.31 21.39 14.35
N ALA A 571 -16.45 22.30 14.83
CA ALA A 571 -16.03 23.46 14.04
C ALA A 571 -15.11 23.06 12.87
N LEU A 572 -14.22 22.08 13.09
CA LEU A 572 -13.36 21.52 12.06
C LEU A 572 -14.20 20.78 11.02
N THR A 573 -15.02 19.83 11.47
CA THR A 573 -15.85 19.05 10.55
C THR A 573 -16.76 19.95 9.75
N LYS A 574 -17.47 20.90 10.36
CA LYS A 574 -18.30 21.86 9.61
C LYS A 574 -17.54 22.60 8.50
N LYS A 575 -16.28 22.97 8.72
CA LYS A 575 -15.46 23.73 7.76
C LYS A 575 -14.90 22.86 6.63
N TYR A 576 -14.49 21.62 6.93
CA TYR A 576 -13.80 20.76 5.93
C TYR A 576 -14.71 19.64 5.38
N ALA A 577 -15.78 19.30 6.09
CA ALA A 577 -16.70 18.22 5.81
C ALA A 577 -18.16 18.68 6.03
N GLN A 578 -18.87 19.01 4.94
CA GLN A 578 -20.23 19.55 5.04
C GLN A 578 -21.26 18.51 5.51
N GLN A 579 -21.23 17.30 4.94
CA GLN A 579 -22.14 16.21 5.31
C GLN A 579 -21.35 15.00 5.77
N THR A 580 -21.36 14.75 7.08
CA THR A 580 -20.74 13.59 7.69
C THR A 580 -21.81 12.69 8.28
N ILE A 581 -21.82 11.42 7.87
CA ILE A 581 -22.53 10.37 8.60
C ILE A 581 -21.56 9.74 9.61
N PHE A 582 -22.05 9.47 10.82
CA PHE A 582 -21.28 8.81 11.89
C PHE A 582 -21.79 7.41 12.21
N ARG A 583 -22.86 6.97 11.53
CA ARG A 583 -23.47 5.64 11.65
C ARG A 583 -23.84 5.14 10.26
N PRO A 584 -23.81 3.81 10.03
CA PRO A 584 -24.30 3.23 8.80
C PRO A 584 -25.77 3.58 8.56
N LEU A 585 -26.13 3.77 7.29
CA LEU A 585 -27.51 3.92 6.84
C LEU A 585 -27.86 2.75 5.93
N GLU A 586 -28.92 2.02 6.26
CA GLU A 586 -29.44 0.96 5.40
C GLU A 586 -30.06 1.56 4.12
N LEU A 587 -29.82 0.93 2.98
CA LEU A 587 -30.26 1.38 1.66
C LEU A 587 -30.94 0.25 0.89
N THR A 588 -31.85 0.64 -0.01
CA THR A 588 -32.29 -0.20 -1.13
C THR A 588 -31.65 0.30 -2.42
N PHE A 589 -31.81 -0.43 -3.53
CA PHE A 589 -31.33 0.04 -4.84
C PHE A 589 -32.09 1.31 -5.30
N GLU A 590 -33.39 1.41 -4.98
CA GLU A 590 -34.19 2.62 -5.21
C GLU A 590 -33.71 3.78 -4.34
N GLY A 591 -33.43 3.52 -3.06
CA GLY A 591 -32.84 4.53 -2.17
C GLY A 591 -31.42 4.96 -2.58
N LEU A 592 -30.73 4.16 -3.41
CA LEU A 592 -29.43 4.51 -3.99
C LEU A 592 -29.58 5.49 -5.16
N GLU A 593 -30.62 5.37 -5.98
CA GLU A 593 -30.93 6.27 -7.10
C GLU A 593 -31.17 7.70 -6.60
N GLU A 594 -31.93 7.86 -5.51
CA GLU A 594 -32.18 9.19 -4.91
C GLU A 594 -30.88 9.90 -4.46
N ARG A 595 -29.84 9.12 -4.16
CA ARG A 595 -28.59 9.58 -3.54
C ARG A 595 -27.43 9.70 -4.51
N THR A 596 -27.49 9.08 -5.67
CA THR A 596 -26.34 8.93 -6.57
C THR A 596 -26.73 9.05 -8.03
N ASP A 597 -25.79 9.56 -8.84
CA ASP A 597 -26.01 9.81 -10.27
C ASP A 597 -25.36 8.72 -11.14
N VAL A 598 -24.38 7.98 -10.59
CA VAL A 598 -23.65 6.89 -11.24
C VAL A 598 -23.05 5.97 -10.17
N ALA A 599 -22.85 4.69 -10.50
CA ALA A 599 -22.21 3.71 -9.63
C ALA A 599 -20.83 3.29 -10.16
N PHE A 600 -19.88 3.11 -9.24
CA PHE A 600 -18.63 2.43 -9.45
C PHE A 600 -18.66 1.11 -8.66
N ILE A 601 -18.87 0.00 -9.36
CA ILE A 601 -18.76 -1.37 -8.90
C ILE A 601 -17.27 -1.69 -8.70
N ALA A 602 -16.83 -1.71 -7.44
CA ALA A 602 -15.53 -2.19 -7.01
C ALA A 602 -15.67 -3.54 -6.28
N LEU A 603 -16.57 -4.39 -6.77
CA LEU A 603 -16.87 -5.71 -6.23
C LEU A 603 -16.21 -6.77 -7.11
N HIS A 604 -15.27 -7.54 -6.54
CA HIS A 604 -14.57 -8.63 -7.21
C HIS A 604 -15.21 -9.97 -6.88
N GLY A 605 -15.28 -10.84 -7.88
CA GLY A 605 -16.10 -12.05 -7.84
C GLY A 605 -17.60 -11.73 -7.68
N ARG A 606 -18.35 -12.65 -7.09
CA ARG A 606 -19.81 -12.50 -6.92
C ARG A 606 -20.18 -11.58 -5.74
N PRO A 607 -21.18 -10.67 -5.87
CA PRO A 607 -22.09 -10.47 -7.01
C PRO A 607 -21.65 -9.37 -8.00
N GLY A 608 -20.38 -8.97 -7.98
CA GLY A 608 -19.87 -7.88 -8.81
C GLY A 608 -19.63 -8.29 -10.26
N GLU A 609 -19.02 -9.44 -10.48
CA GLU A 609 -18.56 -9.90 -11.81
C GLU A 609 -19.53 -10.88 -12.48
N ASP A 610 -20.65 -11.24 -11.86
CA ASP A 610 -21.62 -12.22 -12.37
C ASP A 610 -22.89 -11.60 -12.99
N GLY A 611 -22.91 -10.28 -13.14
CA GLY A 611 -24.01 -9.55 -13.75
C GLY A 611 -25.20 -9.25 -12.82
N HIS A 612 -25.22 -9.77 -11.58
CA HIS A 612 -26.37 -9.55 -10.68
C HIS A 612 -26.48 -8.08 -10.25
N VAL A 613 -25.38 -7.48 -9.77
CA VAL A 613 -25.39 -6.06 -9.35
C VAL A 613 -25.69 -5.15 -10.53
N GLN A 614 -25.11 -5.42 -11.70
CA GLN A 614 -25.36 -4.69 -12.95
C GLN A 614 -26.85 -4.70 -13.29
N ALA A 615 -27.49 -5.87 -13.30
CA ALA A 615 -28.92 -5.97 -13.60
C ALA A 615 -29.80 -5.21 -12.60
N ARG A 616 -29.40 -5.16 -11.33
CA ARG A 616 -30.13 -4.37 -10.31
C ARG A 616 -29.98 -2.87 -10.52
N LEU A 617 -28.78 -2.40 -10.88
CA LEU A 617 -28.53 -1.00 -11.21
C LEU A 617 -29.26 -0.56 -12.49
N GLU A 618 -29.29 -1.42 -13.52
CA GLU A 618 -30.07 -1.20 -14.74
C GLU A 618 -31.57 -1.04 -14.44
N ALA A 619 -32.11 -1.88 -13.54
CA ALA A 619 -33.53 -1.85 -13.17
C ALA A 619 -33.96 -0.54 -12.49
N VAL A 620 -33.04 0.14 -11.80
CA VAL A 620 -33.29 1.44 -11.15
C VAL A 620 -32.70 2.62 -11.93
N GLY A 621 -32.18 2.40 -13.15
CA GLY A 621 -31.69 3.46 -14.03
C GLY A 621 -30.36 4.12 -13.61
N ILE A 622 -29.54 3.45 -12.78
CA ILE A 622 -28.24 3.98 -12.37
C ILE A 622 -27.15 3.52 -13.35
N PRO A 623 -26.42 4.41 -14.04
CA PRO A 623 -25.30 4.03 -14.89
C PRO A 623 -24.16 3.46 -14.06
N TYR A 624 -23.38 2.53 -14.61
CA TYR A 624 -22.30 1.85 -13.87
C TYR A 624 -21.07 1.55 -14.73
N ASN A 625 -19.91 1.36 -14.10
CA ASN A 625 -18.66 0.98 -14.77
C ASN A 625 -18.62 -0.50 -15.19
N GLY A 626 -17.86 -0.79 -16.23
CA GLY A 626 -17.57 -2.15 -16.68
C GLY A 626 -18.62 -2.72 -17.64
N SER A 627 -18.58 -4.04 -17.81
CA SER A 627 -19.40 -4.76 -18.77
C SER A 627 -20.85 -4.99 -18.31
N ARG A 628 -21.75 -5.14 -19.30
CA ARG A 628 -23.16 -5.54 -19.11
C ARG A 628 -23.31 -6.93 -18.50
N PRO A 629 -24.48 -7.28 -17.91
CA PRO A 629 -24.70 -8.55 -17.23
C PRO A 629 -24.28 -9.78 -18.05
N LYS A 630 -24.63 -9.82 -19.34
CA LYS A 630 -24.29 -10.96 -20.21
C LYS A 630 -22.78 -11.14 -20.41
N SER A 631 -22.04 -10.05 -20.63
CA SER A 631 -20.58 -10.12 -20.80
C SER A 631 -19.91 -10.46 -19.46
N ALA A 632 -20.34 -9.83 -18.36
CA ALA A 632 -19.86 -10.13 -17.01
C ALA A 632 -19.99 -11.64 -16.69
N GLN A 633 -21.19 -12.22 -16.89
CA GLN A 633 -21.46 -13.66 -16.72
C GLN A 633 -20.54 -14.57 -17.54
N ILE A 634 -20.20 -14.18 -18.77
CA ILE A 634 -19.26 -14.94 -19.59
C ILE A 634 -17.85 -14.82 -19.01
N THR A 635 -17.39 -13.59 -18.70
CA THR A 635 -16.00 -13.32 -18.28
C THR A 635 -15.63 -13.94 -16.94
N ILE A 636 -16.56 -14.01 -15.98
CA ILE A 636 -16.31 -14.67 -14.69
C ILE A 636 -16.27 -16.20 -14.82
N ASP A 637 -16.98 -16.77 -15.81
CA ASP A 637 -16.95 -18.20 -16.10
C ASP A 637 -15.77 -18.53 -17.03
N LYS A 638 -14.69 -19.05 -16.43
CA LYS A 638 -13.46 -19.37 -17.19
C LYS A 638 -13.72 -20.41 -18.28
N PHE A 639 -14.64 -21.35 -18.07
CA PHE A 639 -14.94 -22.36 -19.07
C PHE A 639 -15.66 -21.76 -20.27
N GLU A 640 -16.72 -20.99 -20.04
CA GLU A 640 -17.47 -20.35 -21.13
C GLU A 640 -16.64 -19.28 -21.85
N THR A 641 -15.82 -18.51 -21.13
CA THR A 641 -14.83 -17.58 -21.72
C THR A 641 -13.90 -18.28 -22.69
N ILE A 642 -13.20 -19.33 -22.23
CA ILE A 642 -12.21 -20.01 -23.07
C ILE A 642 -12.90 -20.76 -24.22
N LYS A 643 -14.10 -21.31 -23.99
CA LYS A 643 -14.89 -22.00 -25.03
C LYS A 643 -15.29 -21.04 -26.14
N LEU A 644 -15.78 -19.84 -25.80
CA LEU A 644 -16.15 -18.80 -26.77
C LEU A 644 -14.94 -18.30 -27.56
N LEU A 645 -13.81 -18.08 -26.88
CA LEU A 645 -12.55 -17.71 -27.53
C LEU A 645 -12.05 -18.81 -28.48
N ARG A 646 -12.08 -20.09 -28.06
CA ARG A 646 -11.70 -21.20 -28.94
C ARG A 646 -12.57 -21.28 -30.19
N GLN A 647 -13.89 -21.16 -30.03
CA GLN A 647 -14.85 -21.16 -31.15
C GLN A 647 -14.61 -19.99 -32.12
N SER A 648 -14.04 -18.89 -31.61
CA SER A 648 -13.70 -17.69 -32.37
C SER A 648 -12.26 -17.70 -32.93
N GLY A 649 -11.56 -18.84 -32.85
CA GLY A 649 -10.25 -19.04 -33.48
C GLY A 649 -9.04 -18.62 -32.65
N PHE A 650 -9.19 -18.36 -31.34
CA PHE A 650 -8.08 -17.98 -30.48
C PHE A 650 -7.25 -19.19 -30.02
N ALA A 651 -5.95 -18.97 -29.84
CA ALA A 651 -5.09 -19.91 -29.13
C ALA A 651 -5.45 -19.88 -27.64
N VAL A 652 -5.91 -21.02 -27.11
CA VAL A 652 -6.28 -21.18 -25.70
C VAL A 652 -5.96 -22.61 -25.25
N ALA A 653 -5.69 -22.80 -23.95
CA ALA A 653 -5.46 -24.13 -23.38
C ALA A 653 -6.68 -25.04 -23.59
N ARG A 654 -6.45 -26.33 -23.85
CA ARG A 654 -7.53 -27.34 -23.79
C ARG A 654 -8.07 -27.37 -22.36
N HIS A 655 -9.37 -27.55 -22.21
CA HIS A 655 -10.02 -27.53 -20.90
C HIS A 655 -11.21 -28.50 -20.84
N ALA A 656 -11.56 -28.94 -19.63
CA ALA A 656 -12.74 -29.76 -19.35
C ALA A 656 -13.28 -29.51 -17.94
N LEU A 657 -14.61 -29.61 -17.78
CA LEU A 657 -15.26 -29.55 -16.47
C LEU A 657 -15.29 -30.92 -15.81
N VAL A 658 -15.20 -30.90 -14.48
CA VAL A 658 -15.41 -32.06 -13.61
C VAL A 658 -16.51 -31.71 -12.63
N GLU A 659 -17.62 -32.44 -12.67
CA GLU A 659 -18.77 -32.22 -11.80
C GLU A 659 -18.74 -33.13 -10.57
N LYS A 660 -19.22 -32.62 -9.43
CA LYS A 660 -19.35 -33.38 -8.17
C LYS A 660 -20.26 -34.60 -8.35
N SER A 661 -21.34 -34.46 -9.12
CA SER A 661 -22.28 -35.54 -9.46
C SER A 661 -21.58 -36.71 -10.18
N GLU A 662 -20.82 -36.42 -11.24
CA GLU A 662 -20.04 -37.42 -11.99
C GLU A 662 -18.97 -38.05 -11.12
N TRP A 663 -18.27 -37.25 -10.32
CA TRP A 663 -17.20 -37.70 -9.43
C TRP A 663 -17.71 -38.65 -8.34
N VAL A 664 -18.83 -38.30 -7.69
CA VAL A 664 -19.47 -39.13 -6.66
C VAL A 664 -20.04 -40.42 -7.26
N SER A 665 -20.56 -40.36 -8.49
CA SER A 665 -21.08 -41.54 -9.19
C SER A 665 -19.98 -42.53 -9.56
N ASN A 666 -18.88 -42.08 -10.19
CA ASN A 666 -17.76 -42.93 -10.57
C ASN A 666 -16.46 -42.13 -10.79
N ALA A 667 -15.73 -41.84 -9.70
CA ALA A 667 -14.47 -41.11 -9.76
C ALA A 667 -13.42 -41.77 -10.67
N VAL A 668 -13.38 -43.11 -10.78
CA VAL A 668 -12.41 -43.82 -11.63
C VAL A 668 -12.67 -43.50 -13.11
N ALA A 669 -13.92 -43.58 -13.54
CA ALA A 669 -14.30 -43.24 -14.92
C ALA A 669 -14.02 -41.77 -15.26
N VAL A 670 -14.24 -40.85 -14.30
CA VAL A 670 -13.90 -39.43 -14.46
C VAL A 670 -12.40 -39.22 -14.63
N LEU A 671 -11.59 -39.87 -13.78
CA LEU A 671 -10.13 -39.80 -13.88
C LEU A 671 -9.63 -40.35 -15.21
N ASP A 672 -10.13 -41.50 -15.65
CA ASP A 672 -9.72 -42.10 -16.92
C ASP A 672 -10.14 -41.21 -18.12
N LYS A 673 -11.32 -40.57 -18.05
CA LYS A 673 -11.78 -39.56 -19.03
C LYS A 673 -10.88 -38.31 -19.06
N ILE A 674 -10.30 -37.91 -17.93
CA ILE A 674 -9.34 -36.79 -17.87
C ILE A 674 -7.99 -37.24 -18.44
N GLU A 675 -7.46 -38.38 -18.00
CA GLU A 675 -6.15 -38.90 -18.40
C GLU A 675 -6.06 -39.32 -19.88
N THR A 676 -7.20 -39.61 -20.51
CA THR A 676 -7.27 -39.81 -21.97
C THR A 676 -7.21 -38.50 -22.77
N ARG A 677 -7.53 -37.35 -22.17
CA ARG A 677 -7.54 -36.04 -22.83
C ARG A 677 -6.34 -35.16 -22.48
N PHE A 678 -5.83 -35.29 -21.26
CA PHE A 678 -4.79 -34.44 -20.67
C PHE A 678 -3.61 -35.29 -20.20
N SER A 679 -2.42 -34.74 -20.33
CA SER A 679 -1.19 -35.32 -19.78
C SER A 679 -0.77 -34.53 -18.55
N TYR A 680 -0.16 -35.20 -17.57
CA TYR A 680 0.47 -34.52 -16.46
C TYR A 680 1.80 -33.88 -16.88
N PRO A 681 2.18 -32.72 -16.33
CA PRO A 681 1.39 -31.91 -15.40
C PRO A 681 0.24 -31.15 -16.06
N LEU A 682 -0.88 -31.00 -15.34
CA LEU A 682 -2.07 -30.23 -15.75
C LEU A 682 -2.43 -29.17 -14.70
N ILE A 683 -3.36 -28.27 -15.00
CA ILE A 683 -3.86 -27.26 -14.07
C ILE A 683 -5.26 -27.63 -13.61
N ALA A 684 -5.51 -27.61 -12.30
CA ALA A 684 -6.84 -27.72 -11.71
C ALA A 684 -7.19 -26.42 -10.98
N LYS A 685 -8.40 -25.89 -11.22
CA LYS A 685 -8.85 -24.61 -10.63
C LYS A 685 -10.39 -24.50 -10.52
N PRO A 686 -10.92 -23.60 -9.68
CA PRO A 686 -12.34 -23.24 -9.68
C PRO A 686 -12.79 -22.59 -11.00
N VAL A 687 -14.08 -22.74 -11.36
CA VAL A 687 -14.64 -22.20 -12.61
C VAL A 687 -14.92 -20.70 -12.52
N ASP A 688 -15.50 -20.25 -11.42
CA ASP A 688 -16.27 -19.00 -11.31
C ASP A 688 -15.84 -18.07 -10.16
N ASP A 689 -14.67 -18.29 -9.56
CA ASP A 689 -14.05 -17.34 -8.61
C ASP A 689 -13.04 -16.45 -9.36
N GLY A 690 -13.07 -15.14 -9.14
CA GLY A 690 -12.23 -14.15 -9.83
C GLY A 690 -10.74 -14.21 -9.47
N CYS A 691 -10.38 -15.02 -8.47
CA CYS A 691 -9.01 -15.10 -7.96
C CYS A 691 -8.31 -16.45 -8.23
N SER A 692 -6.98 -16.42 -8.22
CA SER A 692 -6.10 -17.61 -8.31
C SER A 692 -6.16 -18.54 -7.07
N SER A 693 -7.15 -18.35 -6.19
CA SER A 693 -7.40 -19.24 -5.05
C SER A 693 -7.67 -20.67 -5.54
N ALA A 694 -6.97 -21.63 -4.95
CA ALA A 694 -7.02 -23.04 -5.34
C ALA A 694 -6.66 -23.33 -6.81
N VAL A 695 -5.80 -22.53 -7.45
CA VAL A 695 -5.15 -22.92 -8.72
C VAL A 695 -3.95 -23.82 -8.40
N LYS A 696 -3.96 -25.07 -8.88
CA LYS A 696 -2.87 -26.03 -8.61
C LYS A 696 -2.34 -26.67 -9.88
N LYS A 697 -1.01 -26.72 -9.99
CA LYS A 697 -0.31 -27.58 -10.94
C LYS A 697 -0.31 -29.01 -10.39
N ILE A 698 -1.11 -29.85 -11.02
CA ILE A 698 -1.29 -31.26 -10.68
C ILE A 698 -0.28 -32.08 -11.48
N THR A 699 0.63 -32.75 -10.80
CA THR A 699 1.71 -33.53 -11.42
C THR A 699 1.40 -35.01 -11.57
N ASP A 700 0.37 -35.51 -10.87
CA ASP A 700 -0.01 -36.91 -10.88
C ASP A 700 -1.48 -37.13 -10.48
N ARG A 701 -1.94 -38.38 -10.63
CA ARG A 701 -3.30 -38.81 -10.31
C ARG A 701 -3.65 -38.65 -8.83
N ALA A 702 -2.69 -38.81 -7.92
CA ALA A 702 -2.95 -38.68 -6.48
C ALA A 702 -3.28 -37.24 -6.11
N GLN A 703 -2.55 -36.28 -6.68
CA GLN A 703 -2.86 -34.86 -6.55
C GLN A 703 -4.20 -34.50 -7.18
N LEU A 704 -4.57 -35.06 -8.33
CA LEU A 704 -5.90 -34.81 -8.93
C LEU A 704 -7.04 -35.30 -8.04
N VAL A 705 -6.90 -36.49 -7.46
CA VAL A 705 -7.85 -37.04 -6.48
C VAL A 705 -7.91 -36.17 -5.23
N ALA A 706 -6.76 -35.71 -4.74
CA ALA A 706 -6.70 -34.84 -3.58
C ALA A 706 -7.41 -33.52 -3.86
N PHE A 707 -7.19 -32.91 -5.03
CA PHE A 707 -7.86 -31.69 -5.45
C PHE A 707 -9.37 -31.86 -5.51
N ALA A 708 -9.87 -32.90 -6.18
CA ALA A 708 -11.31 -33.15 -6.31
C ALA A 708 -11.99 -33.39 -4.95
N ARG A 709 -11.36 -34.18 -4.07
CA ARG A 709 -11.88 -34.40 -2.70
C ARG A 709 -11.89 -33.11 -1.88
N GLN A 710 -10.89 -32.27 -2.09
CA GLN A 710 -10.74 -30.99 -1.42
C GLN A 710 -11.79 -29.99 -1.95
N ILE A 711 -12.07 -29.91 -3.25
CA ILE A 711 -13.05 -28.94 -3.76
C ILE A 711 -14.50 -29.36 -3.56
N PHE A 712 -14.79 -30.67 -3.55
CA PHE A 712 -16.14 -31.23 -3.44
C PHE A 712 -16.61 -31.53 -2.01
N ARG A 713 -15.92 -30.98 -0.99
CA ARG A 713 -16.30 -31.15 0.42
C ARG A 713 -17.74 -30.71 0.70
N GLU A 714 -18.29 -31.13 1.83
CA GLU A 714 -19.61 -30.66 2.29
C GLU A 714 -19.52 -29.36 3.09
N ASP A 715 -18.38 -29.11 3.74
CA ASP A 715 -18.13 -27.94 4.55
C ASP A 715 -16.74 -27.33 4.29
N MET A 716 -16.48 -26.18 4.93
CA MET A 716 -15.27 -25.39 4.75
C MET A 716 -14.01 -26.00 5.41
N THR A 717 -14.14 -27.09 6.16
CA THR A 717 -13.02 -27.74 6.85
C THR A 717 -12.09 -28.40 5.84
N LEU A 718 -10.84 -27.97 5.79
CA LEU A 718 -9.83 -28.56 4.91
C LEU A 718 -9.48 -29.98 5.40
N LEU A 719 -9.41 -30.95 4.47
CA LEU A 719 -9.06 -32.32 4.81
C LEU A 719 -7.53 -32.49 4.91
N ALA A 720 -7.03 -32.87 6.09
CA ALA A 720 -5.59 -32.84 6.43
C ALA A 720 -4.69 -33.74 5.55
N GLU A 721 -5.23 -34.83 5.00
CA GLU A 721 -4.49 -35.67 4.05
C GLU A 721 -4.32 -34.93 2.71
N GLN A 722 -5.39 -34.35 2.18
CA GLN A 722 -5.39 -33.64 0.90
C GLN A 722 -4.55 -32.35 0.97
N VAL A 723 -4.57 -31.65 2.10
CA VAL A 723 -3.68 -30.51 2.39
C VAL A 723 -2.21 -30.89 2.21
N ARG A 724 -1.81 -32.06 2.74
CA ARG A 724 -0.43 -32.57 2.62
C ARG A 724 -0.09 -32.97 1.18
N VAL A 725 -1.00 -33.67 0.50
CA VAL A 725 -0.78 -34.11 -0.89
C VAL A 725 -0.68 -32.93 -1.86
N LEU A 726 -1.49 -31.89 -1.67
CA LEU A 726 -1.49 -30.68 -2.50
C LEU A 726 -0.45 -29.64 -2.05
N ALA A 727 0.30 -29.92 -0.98
CA ALA A 727 1.23 -28.99 -0.35
C ALA A 727 0.62 -27.59 -0.14
N LEU A 728 -0.60 -27.53 0.44
CA LEU A 728 -1.26 -26.24 0.69
C LEU A 728 -0.51 -25.48 1.79
N ALA A 729 -0.32 -24.17 1.59
CA ALA A 729 0.28 -23.31 2.60
C ALA A 729 -0.63 -23.16 3.83
N PRO A 730 -0.08 -22.91 5.04
CA PRO A 730 -0.89 -22.61 6.21
C PRO A 730 -1.81 -21.40 5.96
N GLY A 731 -3.12 -21.59 6.11
CA GLY A 731 -4.10 -20.53 5.88
C GLY A 731 -4.52 -20.33 4.41
N GLU A 732 -4.03 -21.14 3.47
CA GLU A 732 -4.45 -21.08 2.07
C GLU A 732 -5.97 -21.37 1.94
N GLU A 733 -6.73 -20.41 1.42
CA GLU A 733 -8.16 -20.59 1.19
C GLU A 733 -8.41 -21.57 0.04
N PHE A 734 -9.35 -22.50 0.24
CA PHE A 734 -9.75 -23.48 -0.76
C PHE A 734 -11.28 -23.57 -0.81
N PRO A 735 -11.95 -23.14 -1.90
CA PRO A 735 -13.40 -23.03 -1.94
C PRO A 735 -14.09 -24.41 -2.01
N VAL A 736 -15.35 -24.44 -1.60
CA VAL A 736 -16.25 -25.58 -1.83
C VAL A 736 -17.09 -25.29 -3.07
N LYS A 737 -17.01 -26.17 -4.08
CA LYS A 737 -17.73 -26.00 -5.35
C LYS A 737 -18.41 -27.30 -5.76
N SER A 738 -19.39 -27.21 -6.66
CA SER A 738 -20.01 -28.38 -7.30
C SER A 738 -19.31 -28.78 -8.61
N VAL A 739 -18.40 -27.94 -9.10
CA VAL A 739 -17.66 -28.14 -10.35
C VAL A 739 -16.27 -27.52 -10.25
N PHE A 740 -15.29 -28.12 -10.91
CA PHE A 740 -13.97 -27.51 -11.13
C PHE A 740 -13.49 -27.71 -12.56
N LEU A 741 -12.51 -26.91 -12.96
CA LEU A 741 -11.93 -26.88 -14.30
C LEU A 741 -10.56 -27.57 -14.30
N VAL A 742 -10.36 -28.43 -15.29
CA VAL A 742 -9.06 -29.03 -15.63
C VAL A 742 -8.58 -28.41 -16.95
N GLU A 743 -7.35 -27.93 -16.97
CA GLU A 743 -6.72 -27.32 -18.14
C GLU A 743 -5.36 -27.94 -18.46
N GLU A 744 -5.01 -27.94 -19.74
CA GLU A 744 -3.66 -28.22 -20.19
C GLU A 744 -2.67 -27.16 -19.67
N LEU A 745 -1.52 -27.60 -19.15
CA LEU A 745 -0.46 -26.66 -18.76
C LEU A 745 0.09 -25.96 -20.01
N ILE A 746 0.02 -24.63 -20.03
CA ILE A 746 0.61 -23.82 -21.09
C ILE A 746 2.13 -23.76 -20.86
N GLY A 747 2.91 -24.36 -21.78
CA GLY A 747 4.37 -24.32 -21.76
C GLY A 747 4.97 -23.48 -22.89
N ALA A 748 6.30 -23.32 -22.89
CA ALA A 748 7.04 -22.52 -23.87
C ALA A 748 7.00 -23.07 -25.30
N ASN A 749 6.82 -24.38 -25.50
CA ASN A 749 6.73 -25.03 -26.80
C ASN A 749 7.83 -24.61 -27.80
N GLY A 750 9.08 -24.55 -27.34
CA GLY A 750 10.24 -24.19 -28.17
C GLY A 750 10.34 -22.71 -28.54
N ALA A 751 9.59 -21.83 -27.88
CA ALA A 751 9.70 -20.39 -28.05
C ALA A 751 11.05 -19.85 -27.53
N ASP A 752 11.55 -18.80 -28.17
CA ASP A 752 12.77 -18.09 -27.76
C ASP A 752 12.56 -17.39 -26.41
N HIS A 753 11.36 -16.83 -26.22
CA HIS A 753 10.89 -16.26 -24.96
C HIS A 753 9.47 -16.74 -24.63
N PHE A 754 9.22 -17.00 -23.36
CA PHE A 754 7.92 -17.39 -22.84
C PHE A 754 7.61 -16.56 -21.59
N LEU A 755 6.54 -15.77 -21.66
CA LEU A 755 6.22 -14.74 -20.66
C LEU A 755 4.75 -14.85 -20.27
N GLU A 756 4.44 -14.65 -18.99
CA GLU A 756 3.08 -14.33 -18.56
C GLU A 756 2.90 -12.81 -18.66
N VAL A 757 1.85 -12.39 -19.35
CA VAL A 757 1.55 -10.97 -19.55
C VAL A 757 0.12 -10.63 -19.16
N THR A 758 -0.04 -9.41 -18.70
CA THR A 758 -1.33 -8.80 -18.37
C THR A 758 -1.54 -7.60 -19.29
N GLY A 759 -2.65 -7.56 -20.03
CA GLY A 759 -3.06 -6.42 -20.85
C GLY A 759 -4.30 -5.73 -20.30
N GLY A 760 -4.17 -4.45 -19.92
CA GLY A 760 -5.29 -3.59 -19.56
C GLY A 760 -5.90 -2.91 -20.78
N LEU A 761 -7.18 -2.57 -20.70
CA LEU A 761 -7.87 -1.82 -21.73
C LEU A 761 -8.86 -0.80 -21.17
N LEU A 762 -9.17 0.21 -21.99
CA LEU A 762 -10.25 1.18 -21.79
C LEU A 762 -11.12 1.24 -23.04
N THR A 763 -12.44 1.36 -22.86
CA THR A 763 -13.39 1.52 -23.97
C THR A 763 -13.82 2.98 -24.12
N LYS A 764 -13.92 3.44 -25.36
CA LYS A 764 -14.41 4.76 -25.74
C LYS A 764 -15.63 4.63 -26.65
N HIS A 765 -16.53 5.60 -26.60
CA HIS A 765 -17.67 5.68 -27.51
C HIS A 765 -17.20 6.02 -28.93
N GLY A 766 -17.52 5.15 -29.90
CA GLY A 766 -17.29 5.37 -31.32
C GLY A 766 -18.60 5.50 -32.10
N ARG A 767 -18.51 6.02 -33.33
CA ARG A 767 -19.70 6.18 -34.21
C ARG A 767 -20.39 4.86 -34.58
N ASN A 768 -19.65 3.76 -34.61
CA ASN A 768 -20.11 2.43 -35.03
C ASN A 768 -19.99 1.38 -33.90
N GLY A 769 -20.06 1.81 -32.65
CA GLY A 769 -19.89 0.95 -31.47
C GLY A 769 -18.61 1.23 -30.68
N PRO A 770 -18.26 0.36 -29.71
CA PRO A 770 -17.14 0.59 -28.79
C PRO A 770 -15.78 0.56 -29.51
N VAL A 771 -14.95 1.54 -29.17
CA VAL A 771 -13.53 1.64 -29.57
C VAL A 771 -12.67 1.23 -28.39
N TYR A 772 -11.79 0.26 -28.59
CA TYR A 772 -10.94 -0.29 -27.55
C TYR A 772 -9.56 0.37 -27.63
N GLU A 773 -9.08 0.85 -26.49
CA GLU A 773 -7.73 1.32 -26.30
C GLU A 773 -6.99 0.28 -25.46
N MET A 774 -6.19 -0.55 -26.11
CA MET A 774 -5.32 -1.50 -25.44
C MET A 774 -4.08 -0.79 -24.91
N PHE A 775 -3.75 -1.02 -23.64
CA PHE A 775 -2.55 -0.48 -23.04
C PHE A 775 -1.32 -1.36 -23.31
N GLU A 776 -0.16 -0.84 -22.94
CA GLU A 776 1.09 -1.58 -23.09
C GLU A 776 1.11 -2.76 -22.11
N PRO A 777 1.31 -4.02 -22.57
CA PRO A 777 1.28 -5.17 -21.68
C PRO A 777 2.36 -5.12 -20.60
N SER A 778 2.05 -5.65 -19.42
CA SER A 778 2.99 -5.85 -18.32
C SER A 778 3.42 -7.31 -18.26
N GLU A 779 4.69 -7.56 -17.97
CA GLU A 779 5.24 -8.89 -17.70
C GLU A 779 5.18 -9.17 -16.19
N SER A 780 4.67 -10.35 -15.85
CA SER A 780 4.63 -10.87 -14.49
C SER A 780 5.88 -11.70 -14.19
N VAL A 781 6.75 -11.25 -13.28
CA VAL A 781 7.95 -12.00 -12.86
C VAL A 781 7.65 -12.76 -11.58
N ALA A 782 7.47 -14.08 -11.66
CA ALA A 782 7.17 -14.92 -10.51
C ALA A 782 8.44 -15.29 -9.72
N SER A 783 8.38 -15.21 -8.39
CA SER A 783 9.45 -15.68 -7.50
C SER A 783 9.51 -17.22 -7.39
N ALA A 784 8.36 -17.91 -7.56
CA ALA A 784 8.22 -19.36 -7.41
C ALA A 784 7.31 -20.04 -8.46
N GLY A 785 7.16 -19.44 -9.64
CA GLY A 785 6.50 -20.03 -10.81
C GLY A 785 4.99 -19.80 -10.96
N ILE A 786 4.20 -19.76 -9.88
CA ILE A 786 2.80 -19.31 -9.89
C ILE A 786 2.68 -18.13 -8.94
N LEU A 787 2.13 -17.01 -9.42
CA LEU A 787 1.89 -15.84 -8.59
C LEU A 787 0.86 -16.16 -7.49
N SER A 788 1.26 -15.94 -6.25
CA SER A 788 0.38 -15.89 -5.09
C SER A 788 -0.57 -14.68 -5.16
N LEU A 789 -1.65 -14.76 -4.36
CA LEU A 789 -2.61 -13.66 -4.19
C LEU A 789 -1.91 -12.37 -3.69
N ASP A 790 -0.97 -12.53 -2.77
CA ASP A 790 -0.19 -11.44 -2.19
C ASP A 790 0.66 -10.75 -3.26
N GLU A 791 1.34 -11.52 -4.12
CA GLU A 791 2.14 -10.96 -5.23
C GLU A 791 1.28 -10.22 -6.28
N LYS A 792 0.00 -10.58 -6.46
CA LYS A 792 -0.89 -9.94 -7.45
C LYS A 792 -1.54 -8.64 -6.94
N PHE A 793 -1.77 -8.52 -5.63
CA PHE A 793 -2.62 -7.45 -5.09
C PHE A 793 -1.93 -6.57 -4.03
N LEU A 794 -0.88 -7.05 -3.35
CA LEU A 794 -0.14 -6.25 -2.38
C LEU A 794 0.97 -5.44 -3.05
N ALA A 795 1.04 -4.16 -2.68
CA ALA A 795 2.06 -3.26 -3.20
C ALA A 795 3.46 -3.69 -2.74
N GLY A 796 4.32 -4.03 -3.70
CA GLY A 796 5.72 -4.35 -3.45
C GLY A 796 6.03 -5.83 -3.21
N GLU A 797 5.06 -6.74 -3.36
CA GLU A 797 5.28 -8.19 -3.22
C GLU A 797 5.44 -8.89 -4.59
N GLY A 798 4.83 -8.39 -5.69
CA GLY A 798 5.05 -8.90 -7.06
C GLY A 798 5.80 -7.92 -7.97
N LEU A 799 6.78 -8.43 -8.75
CA LEU A 799 7.55 -7.63 -9.69
C LEU A 799 6.86 -7.61 -11.07
N ASN A 800 6.04 -6.58 -11.31
CA ASN A 800 5.43 -6.33 -12.62
C ASN A 800 6.33 -5.38 -13.44
N VAL A 801 6.80 -5.84 -14.60
CA VAL A 801 7.63 -5.04 -15.51
C VAL A 801 6.75 -4.47 -16.62
N THR A 802 6.66 -3.14 -16.69
CA THR A 802 5.88 -2.43 -17.71
C THR A 802 6.79 -1.43 -18.44
N PRO A 803 6.99 -1.55 -19.77
CA PRO A 803 6.43 -2.55 -20.69
C PRO A 803 7.03 -3.96 -20.52
N ALA A 804 6.30 -4.99 -20.97
CA ALA A 804 6.77 -6.37 -21.01
C ALA A 804 7.99 -6.55 -21.94
N ARG A 805 8.97 -7.37 -21.52
CA ARG A 805 10.25 -7.54 -22.24
C ARG A 805 10.19 -8.66 -23.28
N PHE A 806 9.48 -8.43 -24.38
CA PHE A 806 9.33 -9.44 -25.45
C PHE A 806 10.62 -9.76 -26.24
N ALA A 807 11.57 -8.82 -26.30
CA ALA A 807 12.85 -8.96 -27.00
C ALA A 807 13.88 -8.02 -26.38
N SER A 808 15.18 -8.28 -26.63
CA SER A 808 16.27 -7.44 -26.13
C SER A 808 16.40 -6.11 -26.90
N ASP A 809 15.99 -6.06 -28.16
CA ASP A 809 15.98 -4.84 -28.97
C ASP A 809 14.60 -4.14 -28.94
N LYS A 810 14.63 -2.81 -28.83
CA LYS A 810 13.42 -2.00 -28.65
C LYS A 810 12.45 -2.08 -29.82
N GLU A 811 12.96 -2.19 -31.05
CA GLU A 811 12.12 -2.14 -32.25
C GLU A 811 11.33 -3.44 -32.46
N THR A 812 11.98 -4.60 -32.28
CA THR A 812 11.32 -5.90 -32.32
C THR A 812 10.37 -6.07 -31.15
N SER A 813 10.78 -5.66 -29.94
CA SER A 813 9.90 -5.67 -28.77
C SER A 813 8.62 -4.86 -29.02
N ALA A 814 8.72 -3.66 -29.62
CA ALA A 814 7.56 -2.84 -29.97
C ALA A 814 6.68 -3.43 -31.09
N ARG A 815 7.24 -4.21 -32.03
CA ARG A 815 6.48 -4.95 -33.04
C ARG A 815 5.71 -6.13 -32.43
N LEU A 816 6.37 -6.89 -31.56
CA LEU A 816 5.76 -8.01 -30.83
C LEU A 816 4.65 -7.52 -29.90
N SER A 817 4.89 -6.44 -29.15
CA SER A 817 3.88 -5.84 -28.28
C SER A 817 2.60 -5.46 -29.03
N ARG A 818 2.73 -4.85 -30.23
CA ARG A 818 1.56 -4.54 -31.09
C ARG A 818 0.79 -5.78 -31.54
N GLN A 819 1.46 -6.90 -31.81
CA GLN A 819 0.78 -8.16 -32.14
C GLN A 819 -0.01 -8.68 -30.94
N VAL A 820 0.58 -8.64 -29.75
CA VAL A 820 -0.09 -9.04 -28.49
C VAL A 820 -1.29 -8.14 -28.22
N GLN A 821 -1.13 -6.81 -28.30
CA GLN A 821 -2.22 -5.84 -28.12
C GLN A 821 -3.39 -6.10 -29.07
N ALA A 822 -3.11 -6.33 -30.37
CA ALA A 822 -4.15 -6.60 -31.35
C ALA A 822 -4.93 -7.89 -31.05
N GLU A 823 -4.25 -8.95 -30.59
CA GLU A 823 -4.90 -10.21 -30.24
C GLU A 823 -5.76 -10.05 -28.98
N LEU A 824 -5.27 -9.35 -27.95
CA LEU A 824 -6.02 -9.05 -26.74
C LEU A 824 -7.24 -8.16 -27.02
N GLU A 825 -7.11 -7.16 -27.90
CA GLU A 825 -8.24 -6.34 -28.35
C GLU A 825 -9.32 -7.20 -29.02
N ARG A 826 -8.91 -8.11 -29.91
CA ARG A 826 -9.83 -9.02 -30.59
C ARG A 826 -10.56 -9.90 -29.57
N ALA A 827 -9.86 -10.38 -28.54
CA ALA A 827 -10.47 -11.18 -27.47
C ALA A 827 -11.53 -10.36 -26.71
N ALA A 828 -11.21 -9.12 -26.34
CA ALA A 828 -12.15 -8.22 -25.66
C ALA A 828 -13.44 -7.99 -26.47
N ARG A 829 -13.30 -7.78 -27.79
CA ARG A 829 -14.45 -7.62 -28.72
C ARG A 829 -15.33 -8.87 -28.77
N VAL A 830 -14.73 -10.06 -28.85
CA VAL A 830 -15.48 -11.33 -28.89
C VAL A 830 -16.23 -11.59 -27.58
N LEU A 831 -15.61 -11.25 -26.45
CA LEU A 831 -16.21 -11.37 -25.12
C LEU A 831 -17.24 -10.26 -24.82
N GLY A 832 -17.41 -9.29 -25.72
CA GLY A 832 -18.34 -8.17 -25.57
C GLY A 832 -17.99 -7.27 -24.37
N ILE A 833 -16.70 -7.16 -24.05
CA ILE A 833 -16.24 -6.38 -22.91
C ILE A 833 -16.40 -4.89 -23.19
N GLU A 834 -16.87 -4.12 -22.22
CA GLU A 834 -17.05 -2.67 -22.32
C GLU A 834 -16.57 -1.95 -21.05
N GLY A 835 -16.33 -0.63 -21.15
CA GLY A 835 -15.81 0.19 -20.07
C GLY A 835 -14.31 0.02 -19.89
N TYR A 836 -13.87 -1.05 -19.23
CA TYR A 836 -12.46 -1.35 -18.98
C TYR A 836 -12.28 -2.84 -18.66
N ALA A 837 -11.06 -3.35 -18.77
CA ALA A 837 -10.79 -4.75 -18.48
C ALA A 837 -9.31 -5.03 -18.22
N ARG A 838 -9.05 -6.23 -17.71
CA ARG A 838 -7.74 -6.86 -17.66
C ARG A 838 -7.84 -8.22 -18.35
N ILE A 839 -6.93 -8.51 -19.26
CA ILE A 839 -6.84 -9.81 -19.92
C ILE A 839 -5.45 -10.38 -19.66
N ASP A 840 -5.42 -11.57 -19.07
CA ASP A 840 -4.19 -12.27 -18.73
C ASP A 840 -3.92 -13.34 -19.79
N ALA A 841 -2.66 -13.43 -20.24
CA ALA A 841 -2.25 -14.31 -21.33
C ALA A 841 -0.82 -14.80 -21.14
N PHE A 842 -0.50 -15.95 -21.73
CA PHE A 842 0.89 -16.35 -21.98
C PHE A 842 1.28 -15.95 -23.40
N VAL A 843 2.48 -15.40 -23.56
CA VAL A 843 3.04 -15.04 -24.86
C VAL A 843 4.25 -15.92 -25.16
N ARG A 844 4.21 -16.57 -26.32
CA ARG A 844 5.35 -17.28 -26.91
C ARG A 844 5.92 -16.45 -28.04
N VAL A 845 7.21 -16.12 -27.94
CA VAL A 845 7.93 -15.37 -28.98
C VAL A 845 8.74 -16.34 -29.82
N TYR A 846 8.52 -16.30 -31.14
CA TYR A 846 9.25 -17.06 -32.16
C TYR A 846 9.86 -16.07 -33.14
N GLY A 847 11.10 -15.64 -32.90
CA GLY A 847 11.73 -14.52 -33.62
C GLY A 847 10.88 -13.25 -33.57
N GLU A 848 10.31 -12.86 -34.71
CA GLU A 848 9.46 -11.66 -34.83
C GLU A 848 7.94 -11.93 -34.71
N ARG A 849 7.53 -13.17 -34.37
CA ARG A 849 6.13 -13.57 -34.21
C ARG A 849 5.78 -13.80 -32.74
N ALA A 850 4.67 -13.19 -32.29
CA ALA A 850 4.08 -13.48 -30.99
C ALA A 850 2.85 -14.40 -31.14
N GLU A 851 2.81 -15.51 -30.42
CA GLU A 851 1.59 -16.27 -30.18
C GLU A 851 1.06 -15.93 -28.79
N THR A 852 -0.16 -15.38 -28.72
CA THR A 852 -0.80 -14.98 -27.46
C THR A 852 -1.86 -16.01 -27.10
N VAL A 853 -1.69 -16.67 -25.96
CA VAL A 853 -2.60 -17.69 -25.43
C VAL A 853 -3.38 -17.08 -24.28
N VAL A 854 -4.64 -16.73 -24.51
CA VAL A 854 -5.49 -16.08 -23.49
C VAL A 854 -5.82 -17.07 -22.38
N ILE A 855 -5.66 -16.63 -21.13
CA ILE A 855 -5.90 -17.43 -19.92
C ILE A 855 -7.26 -17.05 -19.33
N GLU A 856 -7.46 -15.77 -19.06
CA GLU A 856 -8.67 -15.23 -18.44
C GLU A 856 -8.88 -13.76 -18.83
N ALA A 857 -10.12 -13.31 -18.71
CA ALA A 857 -10.49 -11.92 -18.89
C ALA A 857 -11.35 -11.48 -17.71
N ASN A 858 -10.96 -10.38 -17.07
CA ASN A 858 -11.70 -9.77 -15.98
C ASN A 858 -12.28 -8.43 -16.47
N SER A 859 -13.61 -8.29 -16.39
CA SER A 859 -14.37 -7.11 -16.82
C SER A 859 -14.57 -6.05 -15.72
N LEU A 860 -14.12 -6.33 -14.49
CA LEU A 860 -14.05 -5.42 -13.35
C LEU A 860 -12.74 -5.61 -12.58
N PRO A 861 -11.56 -5.48 -13.20
CA PRO A 861 -10.32 -5.82 -12.53
C PRO A 861 -10.09 -5.00 -11.26
N GLY A 862 -9.37 -5.61 -10.32
CA GLY A 862 -8.84 -4.99 -9.10
C GLY A 862 -8.31 -3.58 -9.34
N MET A 863 -8.67 -2.64 -8.47
CA MET A 863 -8.22 -1.24 -8.55
C MET A 863 -7.39 -0.90 -7.32
N THR A 864 -6.47 -1.78 -6.92
CA THR A 864 -5.55 -1.54 -5.81
C THR A 864 -4.37 -0.68 -6.27
N PRO A 865 -3.67 0.05 -5.38
CA PRO A 865 -2.48 0.83 -5.76
C PRO A 865 -1.35 0.02 -6.41
N ALA A 866 -1.35 -1.31 -6.25
CA ALA A 866 -0.37 -2.23 -6.81
C ALA A 866 -0.75 -2.79 -8.18
N THR A 867 -1.97 -2.53 -8.65
CA THR A 867 -2.49 -3.15 -9.87
C THR A 867 -1.71 -2.67 -11.10
N ALA A 868 -1.23 -3.62 -11.92
CA ALA A 868 -0.49 -3.37 -13.17
C ALA A 868 -1.14 -2.29 -14.06
N ILE A 869 -2.48 -2.24 -14.12
CA ILE A 869 -3.23 -1.30 -14.95
C ILE A 869 -2.90 0.18 -14.68
N PHE A 870 -2.55 0.55 -13.45
CA PHE A 870 -2.13 1.93 -13.15
C PHE A 870 -0.75 2.27 -13.71
N HIS A 871 0.15 1.29 -13.80
CA HIS A 871 1.43 1.47 -14.50
C HIS A 871 1.23 1.56 -16.02
N GLN A 872 0.32 0.76 -16.57
CA GLN A 872 0.01 0.74 -18.00
C GLN A 872 -0.65 2.05 -18.47
N THR A 873 -1.63 2.53 -17.70
CA THR A 873 -2.30 3.82 -17.94
C THR A 873 -1.34 5.01 -17.83
N ALA A 874 -0.36 4.94 -16.90
CA ALA A 874 0.66 5.97 -16.77
C ALA A 874 1.54 6.11 -18.02
N LEU A 875 1.88 5.00 -18.69
CA LEU A 875 2.60 5.04 -19.98
C LEU A 875 1.76 5.65 -21.11
N GLN A 876 0.42 5.53 -21.03
CA GLN A 876 -0.52 6.15 -21.96
C GLN A 876 -0.89 7.59 -21.58
N GLY A 877 -0.29 8.13 -20.51
CA GLY A 877 -0.49 9.50 -20.09
C GLY A 877 -1.76 9.75 -19.26
N TYR A 878 -2.45 8.70 -18.81
CA TYR A 878 -3.54 8.87 -17.85
C TYR A 878 -3.01 8.74 -16.42
N THR A 879 -3.29 9.75 -15.60
CA THR A 879 -3.23 9.58 -14.16
C THR A 879 -4.30 8.57 -13.71
N PRO A 880 -4.14 7.91 -12.55
CA PRO A 880 -5.17 7.02 -12.00
C PRO A 880 -6.55 7.68 -11.88
N TYR A 881 -6.61 8.96 -11.52
CA TYR A 881 -7.85 9.71 -11.47
C TYR A 881 -8.48 9.86 -12.86
N GLU A 882 -7.70 10.30 -13.86
CA GLU A 882 -8.20 10.45 -15.23
C GLU A 882 -8.70 9.12 -15.80
N PHE A 883 -8.03 8.02 -15.49
CA PHE A 883 -8.50 6.68 -15.88
C PHE A 883 -9.88 6.36 -15.28
N ILE A 884 -10.07 6.57 -13.98
CA ILE A 884 -11.38 6.38 -13.31
C ILE A 884 -12.43 7.34 -13.87
N ASP A 885 -12.09 8.60 -14.13
CA ASP A 885 -12.98 9.59 -14.73
C ASP A 885 -13.43 9.15 -16.14
N ARG A 886 -12.53 8.61 -16.97
CA ARG A 886 -12.91 8.06 -18.29
C ARG A 886 -13.86 6.88 -18.19
N ILE A 887 -13.65 5.99 -17.22
CA ILE A 887 -14.55 4.86 -16.96
C ILE A 887 -15.96 5.37 -16.61
N LEU A 888 -16.06 6.33 -15.69
CA LEU A 888 -17.35 6.92 -15.29
C LEU A 888 -18.02 7.71 -16.43
N GLN A 889 -17.25 8.44 -17.23
CA GLN A 889 -17.76 9.14 -18.41
C GLN A 889 -18.36 8.17 -19.42
N TYR A 890 -17.70 7.04 -19.68
CA TYR A 890 -18.22 6.00 -20.56
C TYR A 890 -19.56 5.47 -20.05
N ALA A 891 -19.67 5.16 -18.76
CA ALA A 891 -20.88 4.67 -18.11
C ALA A 891 -22.08 5.63 -18.28
N VAL A 892 -21.88 6.91 -17.99
CA VAL A 892 -22.94 7.93 -18.07
C VAL A 892 -23.39 8.17 -19.52
N GLN A 893 -22.44 8.22 -20.47
CA GLN A 893 -22.75 8.42 -21.89
C GLN A 893 -23.50 7.23 -22.50
N HIS A 894 -23.22 6.02 -22.03
CA HIS A 894 -23.86 4.79 -22.53
C HIS A 894 -25.35 4.78 -22.22
N LEU A 895 -25.72 5.01 -20.96
CA LEU A 895 -27.12 5.05 -20.54
C LEU A 895 -27.92 6.15 -21.28
N ALA A 896 -27.31 7.33 -21.48
CA ALA A 896 -27.94 8.41 -22.24
C ALA A 896 -28.23 8.01 -23.71
N THR A 897 -27.34 7.23 -24.32
CA THR A 897 -27.51 6.72 -25.69
C THR A 897 -28.65 5.71 -25.77
N GLU A 898 -28.78 4.84 -24.76
CA GLU A 898 -29.88 3.86 -24.71
C GLU A 898 -31.24 4.53 -24.51
N LEU A 899 -31.35 5.45 -23.56
CA LEU A 899 -32.59 6.20 -23.34
C LEU A 899 -33.02 6.97 -24.60
N SER A 900 -32.05 7.48 -25.37
CA SER A 900 -32.30 8.16 -26.65
C SER A 900 -32.67 7.21 -27.80
N ALA A 901 -32.34 5.93 -27.70
CA ALA A 901 -32.69 4.91 -28.71
C ALA A 901 -34.07 4.27 -28.45
N VAL A 902 -34.58 4.38 -27.21
CA VAL A 902 -35.89 3.87 -26.78
C VAL A 902 -36.99 4.95 -26.88
N ALA A 903 -36.61 6.23 -26.83
CA ALA A 903 -37.48 7.38 -27.09
C ALA A 903 -37.64 7.66 -28.59
#